data_AF-A0A2E7RGU9-F1
#
_entry.id   AF-A0A2E7RGU9-F1
#
_cell.length_a   1.000
_cell.length_b   1.000
_cell.length_c   1.000
_cell.angle_alpha   90.00
_cell.angle_beta   90.00
_cell.angle_gamma   90.00
#
_symmetry.space_group_name_H-M   'P 1'
#
loop_
_entity.id
_entity.type
_entity.pdbx_description
1 polymer ?
#
loop_
_entity_poly.entity_id
_entity_poly.type
_entity_poly.pdbx_seq_one_letter_code
_entity_poly.pdbx_strand_id
1 'polypeptide(L)'
;MLYTPIEALLPKVEEGVDLLDWGPVAASRTRAKQPGPSILMLSILRKTFLSGLLPLLAGCLGSTSSNSVTHADQFEIDHCSLGCHGATCTVNTIATNQDIVITFNDEVRDSSANYATISLVSDISGATPPGTFFVDGEKIIFRPSLIETEAGLSFGFVDGDVYRLRVYADPEWNVVRSVIGRPNLSDINCGITTSGVTDLSPGPPSVVVTPDASTPPVSSDFSITLVFNDLMQKSQLLNEATGGSPSISVKVEDKTSPETVDVSVPGTYSISFDQDALTSTLVFTPLAPFPGGHSGDRTLKVFVSPQIADIANNAILNPGEFSIPLPEAFSAPGSFAEGFSDNSMEDVAGSTSHLWAEGTVGLDSGLQADTGIHEGGGSGILGVFAPTEDYVFDTSLMTMKTVTGVNVTITDGVFPFEEVHIPAGVRVSAVGPNPLRLLVRGQMLVEGILDVSGENASPNFGKYFPRFSEIIQIKDSGGNVIASESSGGIFESEAEGGLPGIGYCAAGSGGRGGGAWYLLDGAGGLLDPNFYDDANPETLVAAEGEPDPSRFTDKIRWTSPHGRNGAGVGGVAPTGDPELSALNIPGDLAEGSGMGSWAWPTASNFVLDDIAVPPGGVLTGTRIQTHLDPSTLQYSAYSIHRSRGGGGGGFWTDGVQGDYFDSNSTNPLLQPLTPPVSDAGNSIWEFNDRFNWDAKVGDSVPDASGGAYSPVAGIETLDPDLNLLLGGSGGGGAGMSQHGSYSLDPNTNHSLFNGNPSGLGWIDSFRTCSGAGGGAGGGALQIHTGGRFAVTGLVSVDGGDGGDSEFMLNRPYSDFNAINFGPPGDAGGGGGSGGSILLQAGGILDVGSNTLSLSGGEGGLGSAGNHGGDGGSGVIRFETNAGDETLAALQTLVSPDESVDLAPVGSSGLPNRVIHEGDFGASTPIGSFSSNASGVRSHWFLPANNVMLLDFSGYRITCTYNDGLGGGDQSIVYESGGVNYPQPGTSPIWVSFQTGWSAPGSSTPDDISLSDWIIPGQGSTTDGLSEIRGTLSRMIRFNLVFDHDIIAGLPLWSDPSAFFRVDEVHFDWVGE
;
A
#
# COMPACT_ATOMS: atom_id res chain seq x y z
N MET A 1 46.72 -34.82 36.24
CA MET A 1 46.08 -36.04 36.80
C MET A 1 44.60 -35.89 36.49
N LEU A 2 43.96 -36.70 35.64
CA LEU A 2 43.77 -38.17 35.64
C LEU A 2 42.75 -38.66 36.69
N TYR A 3 41.48 -38.69 36.26
CA TYR A 3 40.54 -39.84 36.28
C TYR A 3 40.11 -40.55 37.60
N THR A 4 38.77 -40.67 37.77
CA THR A 4 38.01 -41.75 38.48
C THR A 4 38.18 -41.89 40.02
N PRO A 5 37.39 -42.72 40.76
CA PRO A 5 36.26 -43.62 40.38
C PRO A 5 34.96 -43.64 41.28
N ILE A 6 33.93 -44.35 40.77
CA ILE A 6 32.93 -45.22 41.49
C ILE A 6 31.67 -44.60 42.19
N GLU A 7 30.64 -45.44 42.30
CA GLU A 7 29.19 -45.19 42.51
C GLU A 7 28.72 -45.12 43.99
N ALA A 8 27.60 -44.41 44.28
CA ALA A 8 26.81 -44.60 45.51
C ALA A 8 25.36 -44.00 45.49
N LEU A 9 24.37 -44.87 45.78
CA LEU A 9 23.23 -44.74 46.73
C LEU A 9 22.19 -43.56 46.76
N LEU A 10 21.03 -43.91 47.32
CA LEU A 10 19.88 -43.08 47.77
C LEU A 10 20.07 -42.66 49.28
N PRO A 11 19.06 -42.15 50.02
CA PRO A 11 18.53 -40.77 49.99
C PRO A 11 18.37 -40.10 51.39
N LYS A 12 17.99 -38.80 51.41
CA LYS A 12 17.16 -38.10 52.45
C LYS A 12 17.73 -37.74 53.86
N VAL A 13 17.24 -36.59 54.38
CA VAL A 13 17.00 -36.18 55.81
C VAL A 13 18.12 -35.51 56.65
N GLU A 14 17.89 -34.21 56.97
CA GLU A 14 18.15 -33.42 58.22
C GLU A 14 19.59 -33.33 58.82
N GLU A 15 20.00 -32.39 59.70
CA GLU A 15 19.29 -31.54 60.68
C GLU A 15 20.08 -30.25 61.10
N GLY A 16 19.38 -29.14 61.43
CA GLY A 16 19.81 -28.02 62.32
C GLY A 16 20.75 -26.90 61.80
N VAL A 17 20.81 -25.69 62.41
CA VAL A 17 19.95 -25.02 63.44
C VAL A 17 20.25 -23.49 63.48
N ASP A 18 19.23 -22.64 63.72
CA ASP A 18 19.21 -21.19 64.12
C ASP A 18 20.00 -20.13 63.26
N LEU A 19 19.59 -18.85 63.09
CA LEU A 19 18.76 -17.91 63.90
C LEU A 19 17.90 -16.91 63.06
N LEU A 20 16.83 -16.40 63.70
CA LEU A 20 16.23 -15.05 63.61
C LEU A 20 15.30 -14.60 62.44
N ASP A 21 14.00 -14.63 62.78
CA ASP A 21 12.86 -13.76 62.40
C ASP A 21 13.15 -12.23 62.38
N TRP A 22 12.37 -11.30 61.77
CA TRP A 22 11.09 -11.34 61.03
C TRP A 22 11.00 -10.17 60.00
N GLY A 23 9.87 -10.05 59.27
CA GLY A 23 9.67 -9.11 58.15
C GLY A 23 9.19 -7.67 58.47
N PRO A 24 8.23 -7.08 57.72
CA PRO A 24 8.50 -5.83 56.99
C PRO A 24 7.55 -4.63 57.29
N VAL A 25 7.65 -3.57 56.45
CA VAL A 25 6.69 -2.45 56.20
C VAL A 25 7.07 -1.03 56.71
N ALA A 26 7.33 -0.14 55.74
CA ALA A 26 7.06 1.32 55.62
C ALA A 26 7.53 2.42 56.63
N ALA A 27 7.92 3.54 55.99
CA ALA A 27 7.65 4.95 56.34
C ALA A 27 8.58 5.80 57.24
N SER A 28 8.67 7.09 56.84
CA SER A 28 9.00 8.30 57.61
C SER A 28 10.46 8.66 58.00
N ARG A 29 10.99 9.69 57.31
CA ARG A 29 11.81 10.83 57.78
C ARG A 29 12.90 10.59 58.86
N THR A 30 14.17 10.92 58.56
CA THR A 30 14.84 12.13 59.13
C THR A 30 16.25 12.48 58.57
N ARG A 31 16.36 13.72 58.08
CA ARG A 31 17.43 14.74 58.25
C ARG A 31 18.91 14.35 58.49
N ALA A 32 19.79 15.04 57.73
CA ALA A 32 21.25 15.18 57.88
C ALA A 32 22.10 13.99 57.33
N LYS A 33 23.36 14.15 56.91
CA LYS A 33 24.28 15.32 56.99
C LYS A 33 25.31 15.27 55.83
N GLN A 34 25.45 16.31 55.02
CA GLN A 34 26.49 16.38 53.98
C GLN A 34 27.88 16.73 54.55
N PRO A 35 28.95 16.07 54.07
CA PRO A 35 30.28 16.65 53.88
C PRO A 35 30.47 17.08 52.41
N GLY A 36 31.13 18.22 52.17
CA GLY A 36 31.56 18.61 50.83
C GLY A 36 32.95 18.08 50.48
N PRO A 37 33.39 18.27 49.22
CA PRO A 37 34.66 18.95 49.00
C PRO A 37 34.50 20.24 48.18
N SER A 38 35.46 21.16 48.35
CA SER A 38 35.46 22.46 47.69
C SER A 38 36.24 22.44 46.37
N ILE A 39 35.73 23.13 45.34
CA ILE A 39 36.57 23.77 44.32
C ILE A 39 36.17 25.25 44.27
N LEU A 40 37.15 26.11 44.00
CA LEU A 40 37.06 27.57 44.10
C LEU A 40 37.81 28.19 42.92
N MET A 41 37.16 29.10 42.20
CA MET A 41 37.85 30.05 41.32
C MET A 41 37.23 31.44 41.39
N LEU A 42 38.09 32.45 41.23
CA LEU A 42 37.81 33.85 41.50
C LEU A 42 38.84 34.72 40.76
N SER A 43 38.41 35.42 39.71
CA SER A 43 39.20 36.46 39.05
C SER A 43 38.37 37.26 38.03
N ILE A 44 38.82 38.39 37.47
CA ILE A 44 39.25 39.69 38.06
C ILE A 44 39.67 40.63 36.91
N LEU A 45 38.97 41.77 36.73
CA LEU A 45 39.45 43.00 36.04
C LEU A 45 39.79 42.86 34.52
N ARG A 46 39.97 43.89 33.66
CA ARG A 46 39.86 45.37 33.75
C ARG A 46 39.65 46.04 32.36
N LYS A 47 39.03 47.23 32.38
CA LYS A 47 39.27 48.50 31.62
C LYS A 47 40.41 48.54 30.56
N THR A 48 40.44 49.43 29.54
CA THR A 48 40.05 50.87 29.43
C THR A 48 39.94 51.24 27.91
N PHE A 49 39.97 52.45 27.31
CA PHE A 49 40.32 53.85 27.67
C PHE A 49 39.84 54.85 26.58
N LEU A 50 39.29 56.03 26.93
CA LEU A 50 39.70 57.35 26.38
C LEU A 50 39.17 58.53 27.23
N SER A 51 39.48 59.79 26.87
CA SER A 51 39.86 60.80 27.88
C SER A 51 39.47 62.28 27.63
N GLY A 52 38.77 62.87 28.60
CA GLY A 52 39.26 64.00 29.42
C GLY A 52 39.24 65.46 28.91
N LEU A 53 38.58 66.34 29.68
CA LEU A 53 39.10 67.69 30.02
C LEU A 53 38.49 68.21 31.34
N LEU A 54 39.14 69.21 31.95
CA LEU A 54 38.73 70.03 33.12
C LEU A 54 38.96 71.52 32.73
N PRO A 55 38.64 72.60 33.52
CA PRO A 55 38.46 72.66 34.98
C PRO A 55 37.38 73.66 35.53
N LEU A 56 37.40 73.88 36.86
CA LEU A 56 37.02 75.09 37.63
C LEU A 56 35.55 75.59 37.67
N LEU A 57 34.90 75.45 38.84
CA LEU A 57 34.70 76.57 39.79
C LEU A 57 34.19 76.06 41.16
N ALA A 58 33.96 76.94 42.14
CA ALA A 58 33.85 76.58 43.56
C ALA A 58 32.58 77.04 44.28
N GLY A 59 32.03 76.15 45.10
CA GLY A 59 31.47 76.44 46.44
C GLY A 59 30.10 77.13 46.56
N CYS A 60 29.18 76.48 47.28
CA CYS A 60 28.40 77.11 48.35
C CYS A 60 27.85 76.06 49.33
N LEU A 61 27.53 76.51 50.55
CA LEU A 61 26.65 75.76 51.46
C LEU A 61 25.20 75.96 50.98
N GLY A 62 24.39 74.90 51.02
CA GLY A 62 22.97 74.93 50.68
C GLY A 62 22.18 73.99 51.60
N SER A 63 21.03 74.46 52.09
CA SER A 63 20.26 73.81 53.16
C SER A 63 19.81 72.39 52.84
N THR A 64 19.74 71.55 53.88
CA THR A 64 18.84 70.39 53.90
C THR A 64 17.39 70.85 53.77
N SER A 65 16.81 70.71 52.58
CA SER A 65 15.36 70.73 52.40
C SER A 65 14.79 69.40 52.90
N SER A 66 14.26 69.39 54.12
CA SER A 66 13.41 68.29 54.58
C SER A 66 12.10 68.33 53.80
N ASN A 67 12.01 67.52 52.74
CA ASN A 67 10.74 67.31 52.04
C ASN A 67 9.80 66.57 53.01
N SER A 68 8.92 67.32 53.67
CA SER A 68 7.74 66.75 54.31
C SER A 68 6.80 66.28 53.20
N VAL A 69 6.63 64.96 53.06
CA VAL A 69 5.56 64.39 52.23
C VAL A 69 4.24 64.89 52.78
N THR A 70 3.52 65.69 51.98
CA THR A 70 2.23 66.27 52.37
C THR A 70 1.12 65.27 52.04
N HIS A 71 1.05 64.19 52.84
CA HIS A 71 -0.01 63.18 52.74
C HIS A 71 -1.39 63.84 52.72
N ALA A 72 -2.18 63.60 51.67
CA ALA A 72 -3.52 64.18 51.51
C ALA A 72 -4.41 63.89 52.74
N ASP A 73 -5.24 64.84 53.18
CA ASP A 73 -6.03 64.67 54.42
C ASP A 73 -7.01 63.50 54.37
N GLN A 74 -7.41 63.11 53.15
CA GLN A 74 -8.25 61.95 52.81
C GLN A 74 -7.52 61.07 51.79
N PHE A 75 -7.69 59.75 51.86
CA PHE A 75 -7.09 58.80 50.93
C PHE A 75 -8.14 58.31 49.93
N GLU A 76 -7.92 58.59 48.66
CA GLU A 76 -8.89 58.38 47.57
C GLU A 76 -8.18 58.18 46.22
N ILE A 77 -8.94 57.74 45.22
CA ILE A 77 -8.42 57.44 43.88
C ILE A 77 -8.41 58.74 43.06
N ASP A 78 -7.23 59.14 42.61
CA ASP A 78 -7.03 60.35 41.79
C ASP A 78 -7.36 60.08 40.32
N HIS A 79 -6.83 58.98 39.77
CA HIS A 79 -7.12 58.54 38.40
C HIS A 79 -6.85 57.04 38.21
N CYS A 80 -7.22 56.50 37.05
CA CYS A 80 -6.92 55.11 36.65
C CYS A 80 -6.74 55.02 35.13
N SER A 81 -6.11 53.96 34.62
CA SER A 81 -5.94 53.73 33.16
C SER A 81 -7.27 53.58 32.41
N LEU A 82 -8.35 53.21 33.11
CA LEU A 82 -9.71 53.10 32.58
C LEU A 82 -10.50 54.43 32.60
N GLY A 83 -9.83 55.55 32.92
CA GLY A 83 -10.45 56.88 33.00
C GLY A 83 -11.57 56.96 34.06
N CYS A 84 -11.24 56.58 35.30
CA CYS A 84 -12.19 56.52 36.42
C CYS A 84 -12.57 57.94 36.90
N HIS A 85 -13.87 58.23 36.94
CA HIS A 85 -14.41 59.49 37.49
C HIS A 85 -15.70 59.19 38.25
N GLY A 86 -15.66 59.40 39.57
CA GLY A 86 -16.69 58.86 40.48
C GLY A 86 -16.71 57.33 40.44
N ALA A 87 -17.88 56.73 40.68
CA ALA A 87 -18.03 55.28 40.80
C ALA A 87 -17.93 54.48 39.48
N THR A 88 -17.49 55.10 38.38
CA THR A 88 -17.56 54.54 37.02
C THR A 88 -16.29 54.80 36.21
N CYS A 89 -15.94 53.84 35.35
CA CYS A 89 -14.87 53.93 34.35
C CYS A 89 -15.42 54.50 33.04
N THR A 90 -14.60 55.25 32.29
CA THR A 90 -14.98 55.78 30.96
C THR A 90 -14.46 54.93 29.81
N VAL A 91 -13.38 54.18 30.02
CA VAL A 91 -12.92 53.12 29.11
C VAL A 91 -13.57 51.81 29.55
N ASN A 92 -14.30 51.19 28.63
CA ASN A 92 -14.99 49.92 28.83
C ASN A 92 -14.48 48.79 27.92
N THR A 93 -13.38 49.01 27.19
CA THR A 93 -12.69 47.99 26.40
C THR A 93 -11.18 48.07 26.62
N ILE A 94 -10.52 46.94 26.87
CA ILE A 94 -9.05 46.80 27.00
C ILE A 94 -8.55 45.59 26.21
N ALA A 95 -7.24 45.50 25.93
CA ALA A 95 -6.65 44.28 25.38
C ALA A 95 -6.42 43.21 26.45
N THR A 96 -6.32 41.94 26.04
CA THR A 96 -6.16 40.77 26.92
C THR A 96 -4.86 40.75 27.72
N ASN A 97 -3.82 41.44 27.23
CA ASN A 97 -2.53 41.61 27.89
C ASN A 97 -2.31 42.98 28.55
N GLN A 98 -3.36 43.82 28.65
CA GLN A 98 -3.23 45.21 29.09
C GLN A 98 -3.22 45.34 30.62
N ASP A 99 -2.19 45.99 31.16
CA ASP A 99 -2.10 46.35 32.59
C ASP A 99 -3.25 47.33 32.98
N ILE A 100 -3.95 47.03 34.09
CA ILE A 100 -4.89 47.97 34.72
C ILE A 100 -4.17 48.73 35.83
N VAL A 101 -4.12 50.06 35.73
CA VAL A 101 -3.42 50.94 36.68
C VAL A 101 -4.43 51.79 37.45
N ILE A 102 -4.32 51.83 38.78
CA ILE A 102 -5.13 52.65 39.67
C ILE A 102 -4.18 53.52 40.50
N THR A 103 -4.30 54.85 40.40
CA THR A 103 -3.44 55.81 41.10
C THR A 103 -4.24 56.51 42.21
N PHE A 104 -3.67 56.51 43.42
CA PHE A 104 -4.23 57.16 44.59
C PHE A 104 -3.54 58.51 44.86
N ASN A 105 -4.07 59.29 45.81
CA ASN A 105 -3.54 60.60 46.20
C ASN A 105 -2.55 60.58 47.41
N ASP A 106 -2.08 59.39 47.80
CA ASP A 106 -1.10 59.12 48.87
C ASP A 106 -0.44 57.76 48.59
N GLU A 107 0.73 57.48 49.19
CA GLU A 107 1.45 56.22 48.97
C GLU A 107 0.60 55.01 49.42
N VAL A 108 0.47 53.99 48.56
CA VAL A 108 -0.30 52.76 48.82
C VAL A 108 0.52 51.79 49.67
N ARG A 109 -0.14 51.01 50.54
CA ARG A 109 0.49 49.90 51.26
C ARG A 109 0.33 48.58 50.50
N ASP A 110 1.45 47.97 50.09
CA ASP A 110 1.55 46.72 49.31
C ASP A 110 0.55 45.64 49.75
N SER A 111 0.54 45.32 51.04
CA SER A 111 -0.31 44.26 51.63
C SER A 111 -1.81 44.56 51.61
N SER A 112 -2.23 45.75 51.16
CA SER A 112 -3.63 46.12 50.94
C SER A 112 -4.07 46.08 49.47
N ALA A 113 -3.20 45.70 48.54
CA ALA A 113 -3.52 45.47 47.13
C ALA A 113 -3.69 43.97 46.85
N ASN A 114 -4.92 43.46 46.82
CA ASN A 114 -5.23 42.06 46.52
C ASN A 114 -6.72 41.87 46.17
N TYR A 115 -7.11 40.67 45.74
CA TYR A 115 -8.50 40.38 45.31
C TYR A 115 -9.59 40.59 46.37
N ALA A 116 -9.26 40.69 47.66
CA ALA A 116 -10.23 41.01 48.70
C ALA A 116 -10.48 42.52 48.88
N THR A 117 -9.59 43.38 48.36
CA THR A 117 -9.73 44.86 48.35
C THR A 117 -10.04 45.43 46.96
N ILE A 118 -9.63 44.71 45.91
CA ILE A 118 -9.90 45.00 44.49
C ILE A 118 -10.47 43.73 43.86
N SER A 119 -11.79 43.64 43.79
CA SER A 119 -12.47 42.53 43.14
C SER A 119 -12.35 42.65 41.62
N LEU A 120 -11.91 41.59 40.95
CA LEU A 120 -11.88 41.48 39.50
C LEU A 120 -12.40 40.10 39.11
N VAL A 121 -13.56 40.06 38.46
CA VAL A 121 -14.33 38.83 38.24
C VAL A 121 -15.03 38.88 36.87
N SER A 122 -14.95 37.79 36.10
CA SER A 122 -15.70 37.59 34.86
C SER A 122 -17.21 37.51 35.14
N ASP A 123 -18.01 38.35 34.47
CA ASP A 123 -19.47 38.35 34.58
C ASP A 123 -20.11 37.11 33.92
N ILE A 124 -19.38 36.38 33.06
CA ILE A 124 -19.83 35.14 32.43
C ILE A 124 -19.52 33.91 33.31
N SER A 125 -18.28 33.79 33.78
CA SER A 125 -17.79 32.58 34.46
C SER A 125 -17.80 32.67 35.99
N GLY A 126 -17.85 33.88 36.57
CA GLY A 126 -17.63 34.11 38.00
C GLY A 126 -16.20 33.88 38.47
N ALA A 127 -15.24 33.64 37.54
CA ALA A 127 -13.84 33.43 37.86
C ALA A 127 -13.04 34.74 37.89
N THR A 128 -11.99 34.77 38.70
CA THR A 128 -10.98 35.84 38.71
C THR A 128 -9.90 35.53 37.66
N PRO A 129 -9.52 36.51 36.81
CA PRO A 129 -8.48 36.31 35.79
C PRO A 129 -7.10 36.05 36.42
N PRO A 130 -6.28 35.12 35.89
CA PRO A 130 -4.91 34.93 36.36
C PRO A 130 -4.05 36.19 36.17
N GLY A 131 -3.47 36.69 37.25
CA GLY A 131 -2.64 37.87 37.24
C GLY A 131 -2.20 38.30 38.62
N THR A 132 -1.29 39.26 38.67
CA THR A 132 -0.64 39.75 39.89
C THR A 132 -0.82 41.25 40.07
N PHE A 133 -1.04 41.65 41.33
CA PHE A 133 -0.99 43.05 41.72
C PHE A 133 0.44 43.44 42.13
N PHE A 134 0.93 44.53 41.54
CA PHE A 134 2.15 45.24 41.93
C PHE A 134 1.77 46.60 42.53
N VAL A 135 2.64 47.14 43.40
CA VAL A 135 2.47 48.48 43.98
C VAL A 135 3.72 49.31 43.68
N ASP A 136 3.51 50.49 43.10
CA ASP A 136 4.54 51.46 42.70
C ASP A 136 4.20 52.82 43.32
N GLY A 137 4.60 53.01 44.59
CA GLY A 137 4.31 54.21 45.37
C GLY A 137 2.81 54.45 45.54
N GLU A 138 2.28 55.43 44.80
CA GLU A 138 0.86 55.83 44.82
C GLU A 138 -0.02 54.95 43.91
N LYS A 139 0.57 54.00 43.15
CA LYS A 139 -0.14 53.19 42.15
C LYS A 139 -0.29 51.73 42.56
N ILE A 140 -1.40 51.14 42.14
CA ILE A 140 -1.59 49.69 42.02
C ILE A 140 -1.65 49.35 40.53
N ILE A 141 -0.89 48.33 40.12
CA ILE A 141 -0.87 47.80 38.75
C ILE A 141 -1.34 46.34 38.82
N PHE A 142 -2.41 46.00 38.10
CA PHE A 142 -2.79 44.62 37.84
C PHE A 142 -2.24 44.19 36.47
N ARG A 143 -1.37 43.17 36.47
CA ARG A 143 -0.83 42.57 35.25
C ARG A 143 -1.48 41.20 34.99
N PRO A 144 -2.12 40.98 33.82
CA PRO A 144 -2.54 39.66 33.38
C PRO A 144 -1.31 38.75 33.21
N SER A 145 -1.35 37.53 33.74
CA SER A 145 -0.26 36.57 33.51
C SER A 145 -0.23 36.11 32.06
N LEU A 146 0.97 35.98 31.48
CA LEU A 146 1.17 35.14 30.29
C LEU A 146 0.92 33.67 30.66
N ILE A 147 0.17 32.96 29.81
CA ILE A 147 -0.21 31.55 30.00
C ILE A 147 0.10 30.80 28.71
N GLU A 148 1.05 29.87 28.78
CA GLU A 148 1.36 28.97 27.67
C GLU A 148 0.34 27.83 27.57
N THR A 149 -0.06 27.50 26.35
CA THR A 149 -0.95 26.39 26.02
C THR A 149 -0.47 25.69 24.75
N GLU A 150 -0.96 24.47 24.49
CA GLU A 150 -0.73 23.75 23.22
C GLU A 150 -1.22 24.54 21.99
N ALA A 151 -2.23 25.40 22.17
CA ALA A 151 -2.76 26.28 21.13
C ALA A 151 -1.93 27.57 20.93
N GLY A 152 -0.88 27.79 21.72
CA GLY A 152 -0.02 28.97 21.70
C GLY A 152 -0.06 29.80 22.98
N LEU A 153 0.27 31.08 22.85
CA LEU A 153 0.25 32.03 23.96
C LEU A 153 -1.17 32.55 24.23
N SER A 154 -1.52 32.65 25.51
CA SER A 154 -2.74 33.27 26.00
C SER A 154 -2.43 34.18 27.20
N PHE A 155 -3.38 35.01 27.61
CA PHE A 155 -3.20 35.94 28.72
C PHE A 155 -4.29 35.76 29.78
N GLY A 156 -4.07 36.31 30.97
CA GLY A 156 -4.98 36.22 32.11
C GLY A 156 -6.42 36.69 31.85
N PHE A 157 -6.63 37.60 30.89
CA PHE A 157 -7.96 37.95 30.40
C PHE A 157 -8.33 37.10 29.17
N VAL A 158 -9.52 36.52 29.19
CA VAL A 158 -10.11 35.82 28.04
C VAL A 158 -10.59 36.83 27.00
N ASP A 159 -10.34 36.57 25.72
CA ASP A 159 -10.81 37.43 24.63
C ASP A 159 -12.35 37.39 24.52
N GLY A 160 -12.98 38.56 24.37
CA GLY A 160 -14.43 38.73 24.26
C GLY A 160 -15.23 38.64 25.57
N ASP A 161 -14.60 38.30 26.71
CA ASP A 161 -15.26 38.25 28.02
C ASP A 161 -15.49 39.66 28.61
N VAL A 162 -16.32 39.76 29.65
CA VAL A 162 -16.61 41.00 30.38
C VAL A 162 -16.22 40.84 31.84
N TYR A 163 -15.17 41.55 32.25
CA TYR A 163 -14.68 41.55 33.63
C TYR A 163 -15.24 42.74 34.41
N ARG A 164 -15.83 42.46 35.56
CA ARG A 164 -16.28 43.48 36.51
C ARG A 164 -15.17 43.80 37.50
N LEU A 165 -14.65 45.02 37.40
CA LEU A 165 -13.72 45.60 38.36
C LEU A 165 -14.52 46.33 39.45
N ARG A 166 -14.29 45.98 40.73
CA ARG A 166 -14.76 46.76 41.87
C ARG A 166 -13.64 47.05 42.88
N VAL A 167 -13.41 48.33 43.18
CA VAL A 167 -12.46 48.79 44.20
C VAL A 167 -13.26 49.25 45.42
N TYR A 168 -13.13 48.54 46.55
CA TYR A 168 -13.95 48.77 47.74
C TYR A 168 -13.55 50.04 48.51
N ALA A 169 -14.51 50.65 49.22
CA ALA A 169 -14.33 51.90 49.96
C ALA A 169 -15.03 51.93 51.33
N ASP A 170 -14.57 52.78 52.25
CA ASP A 170 -15.14 52.92 53.59
C ASP A 170 -16.65 53.26 53.53
N PRO A 171 -17.54 52.55 54.26
CA PRO A 171 -17.28 51.72 55.44
C PRO A 171 -17.14 50.21 55.17
N GLU A 172 -16.78 49.77 53.96
CA GLU A 172 -16.48 48.36 53.70
C GLU A 172 -15.21 47.90 54.46
N TRP A 173 -15.17 46.63 54.88
CA TRP A 173 -14.17 46.14 55.84
C TRP A 173 -12.80 45.85 55.21
N ASN A 174 -12.79 45.42 53.94
CA ASN A 174 -11.58 45.21 53.14
C ASN A 174 -11.48 46.30 52.08
N VAL A 175 -10.61 47.27 52.30
CA VAL A 175 -10.36 48.39 51.40
C VAL A 175 -8.85 48.58 51.24
N VAL A 176 -8.44 49.14 50.10
CA VAL A 176 -7.05 49.59 49.91
C VAL A 176 -6.71 50.63 50.98
N ARG A 177 -5.45 50.66 51.44
CA ARG A 177 -4.98 51.59 52.49
C ARG A 177 -3.66 52.24 52.11
N SER A 178 -3.50 53.50 52.51
CA SER A 178 -2.20 54.17 52.36
C SER A 178 -1.15 53.61 53.33
N VAL A 179 0.13 53.93 53.14
CA VAL A 179 1.25 53.51 54.00
C VAL A 179 0.97 53.86 55.47
N ILE A 180 0.38 55.02 55.74
CA ILE A 180 -0.04 55.46 57.10
C ILE A 180 -1.37 54.85 57.58
N GLY A 181 -2.08 54.10 56.73
CA GLY A 181 -3.21 53.23 57.11
C GLY A 181 -4.62 53.80 56.88
N ARG A 182 -4.73 54.99 56.28
CA ARG A 182 -6.02 55.60 55.91
C ARG A 182 -6.78 54.67 54.93
N PRO A 183 -8.10 54.43 55.11
CA PRO A 183 -8.91 53.65 54.18
C PRO A 183 -9.22 54.44 52.90
N ASN A 184 -9.35 53.74 51.77
CA ASN A 184 -9.87 54.33 50.53
C ASN A 184 -11.31 54.82 50.70
N LEU A 185 -11.61 56.01 50.19
CA LEU A 185 -12.95 56.62 50.20
C LEU A 185 -13.67 56.59 48.83
N SER A 186 -13.01 56.17 47.75
CA SER A 186 -13.59 56.11 46.40
C SER A 186 -13.97 54.68 46.00
N ASP A 187 -15.27 54.35 45.99
CA ASP A 187 -15.77 53.13 45.34
C ASP A 187 -15.70 53.31 43.82
N ILE A 188 -15.32 52.26 43.10
CA ILE A 188 -15.39 52.14 41.64
C ILE A 188 -16.06 50.82 41.34
N ASN A 189 -17.06 50.78 40.46
CA ASN A 189 -17.70 49.55 40.01
C ASN A 189 -18.01 49.65 38.50
N CYS A 190 -17.22 48.98 37.67
CA CYS A 190 -17.35 49.06 36.21
C CYS A 190 -17.13 47.70 35.52
N GLY A 191 -17.81 47.50 34.40
CA GLY A 191 -17.59 46.35 33.51
C GLY A 191 -16.65 46.74 32.36
N ILE A 192 -15.71 45.85 32.04
CA ILE A 192 -14.67 46.02 31.04
C ILE A 192 -14.71 44.82 30.09
N THR A 193 -14.98 45.04 28.81
CA THR A 193 -14.85 44.00 27.78
C THR A 193 -13.39 43.85 27.39
N THR A 194 -12.89 42.63 27.30
CA THR A 194 -11.53 42.35 26.80
C THR A 194 -11.56 42.02 25.32
N SER A 195 -10.68 42.62 24.51
CA SER A 195 -10.64 42.39 23.06
C SER A 195 -9.25 42.62 22.46
N GLY A 196 -8.70 41.58 21.82
CA GLY A 196 -7.42 41.61 21.12
C GLY A 196 -6.19 41.64 22.03
N VAL A 197 -5.03 41.90 21.43
CA VAL A 197 -3.71 41.98 22.08
C VAL A 197 -3.10 43.35 21.75
N THR A 198 -2.47 44.00 22.73
CA THR A 198 -1.70 45.23 22.53
C THR A 198 -0.23 44.89 22.28
N ASP A 199 0.34 45.49 21.24
CA ASP A 199 1.78 45.56 21.03
C ASP A 199 2.44 46.36 22.18
N LEU A 200 3.30 45.70 22.97
CA LEU A 200 4.02 46.30 24.10
C LEU A 200 5.42 46.81 23.72
N SER A 201 5.89 46.51 22.50
CA SER A 201 7.24 46.81 21.99
C SER A 201 7.12 47.36 20.55
N PRO A 202 6.60 48.60 20.38
CA PRO A 202 5.92 49.00 19.14
C PRO A 202 6.77 48.94 17.86
N GLY A 203 6.51 47.95 17.01
CA GLY A 203 7.12 47.81 15.68
C GLY A 203 7.45 46.37 15.27
N PRO A 204 8.16 46.17 14.15
CA PRO A 204 8.58 44.84 13.71
C PRO A 204 9.68 44.27 14.62
N PRO A 205 9.54 43.02 15.11
CA PRO A 205 10.52 42.38 15.98
C PRO A 205 11.82 42.08 15.22
N SER A 206 12.94 41.92 15.92
CA SER A 206 14.22 41.49 15.35
C SER A 206 14.85 40.36 16.15
N VAL A 207 15.63 39.51 15.46
CA VAL A 207 16.33 38.36 16.05
C VAL A 207 17.84 38.59 16.11
N VAL A 208 18.47 38.12 17.19
CA VAL A 208 19.91 37.96 17.32
C VAL A 208 20.21 36.46 17.46
N VAL A 209 21.00 35.93 16.55
CA VAL A 209 21.47 34.53 16.56
C VAL A 209 22.85 34.47 17.22
N THR A 210 23.05 33.51 18.13
CA THR A 210 24.33 33.23 18.80
C THR A 210 24.54 31.71 18.91
N PRO A 211 25.78 31.16 18.80
CA PRO A 211 27.04 31.83 18.43
C PRO A 211 26.99 32.55 17.08
N ASP A 212 27.97 33.41 16.81
CA ASP A 212 28.06 34.19 15.57
C ASP A 212 29.52 34.40 15.12
N ALA A 213 29.74 35.13 14.03
CA ALA A 213 31.10 35.44 13.56
C ALA A 213 31.91 36.36 14.51
N SER A 214 31.28 37.07 15.45
CA SER A 214 31.98 37.85 16.49
C SER A 214 32.28 37.05 17.76
N THR A 215 31.50 35.99 18.02
CA THR A 215 31.60 35.08 19.17
C THR A 215 31.54 33.62 18.70
N PRO A 216 32.51 33.14 17.89
CA PRO A 216 32.46 31.81 17.31
C PRO A 216 32.57 30.69 18.37
N PRO A 217 31.96 29.52 18.11
CA PRO A 217 32.03 28.35 18.99
C PRO A 217 33.48 27.84 19.13
N VAL A 218 33.78 27.26 20.30
CA VAL A 218 35.10 26.69 20.64
C VAL A 218 35.12 25.15 20.67
N SER A 219 33.97 24.53 20.40
CA SER A 219 33.72 23.09 20.36
C SER A 219 32.67 22.80 19.29
N SER A 220 32.70 21.61 18.71
CA SER A 220 31.64 21.11 17.82
C SER A 220 30.31 20.90 18.55
N ASP A 221 30.36 20.56 19.83
CA ASP A 221 29.20 20.52 20.72
C ASP A 221 28.84 21.93 21.20
N PHE A 222 27.71 22.46 20.72
CA PHE A 222 27.05 23.69 21.19
C PHE A 222 25.57 23.73 20.77
N SER A 223 24.77 24.55 21.46
CA SER A 223 23.40 24.90 21.04
C SER A 223 23.35 26.30 20.42
N ILE A 224 22.44 26.52 19.49
CA ILE A 224 22.18 27.83 18.87
C ILE A 224 21.05 28.52 19.63
N THR A 225 21.27 29.74 20.08
CA THR A 225 20.27 30.58 20.76
C THR A 225 19.86 31.74 19.87
N LEU A 226 18.56 31.82 19.58
CA LEU A 226 17.91 32.90 18.85
C LEU A 226 17.09 33.74 19.85
N VAL A 227 17.53 34.96 20.10
CA VAL A 227 16.83 35.91 20.98
C VAL A 227 16.07 36.92 20.13
N PHE A 228 14.75 36.93 20.27
CA PHE A 228 13.86 37.93 19.69
C PHE A 228 13.62 39.05 20.71
N ASN A 229 13.70 40.32 20.29
CA ASN A 229 13.46 41.47 21.18
C ASN A 229 11.98 41.70 21.53
N ASP A 230 11.12 40.69 21.33
CA ASP A 230 9.68 40.81 21.46
C ASP A 230 9.02 39.48 21.88
N LEU A 231 7.72 39.51 22.16
CA LEU A 231 6.89 38.33 22.41
C LEU A 231 6.37 37.75 21.09
N MET A 232 6.84 36.55 20.73
CA MET A 232 6.64 35.93 19.42
C MET A 232 5.51 34.88 19.41
N GLN A 233 4.95 34.60 18.23
CA GLN A 233 3.93 33.56 18.10
C GLN A 233 4.53 32.15 18.28
N LYS A 234 4.29 31.53 19.45
CA LYS A 234 4.84 30.21 19.82
C LYS A 234 4.72 29.14 18.73
N SER A 235 3.53 29.01 18.13
CA SER A 235 3.22 28.03 17.07
C SER A 235 3.96 28.25 15.75
N GLN A 236 4.49 29.45 15.50
CA GLN A 236 5.37 29.71 14.36
C GLN A 236 6.80 29.26 14.63
N LEU A 237 7.25 29.27 15.89
CA LEU A 237 8.64 29.00 16.26
C LEU A 237 8.89 27.54 16.70
N LEU A 238 7.88 26.86 17.27
CA LEU A 238 7.99 25.50 17.80
C LEU A 238 6.73 24.68 17.54
N ASN A 239 6.91 23.44 17.07
CA ASN A 239 5.91 22.38 17.11
C ASN A 239 6.22 21.43 18.28
N GLU A 240 5.45 21.50 19.37
CA GLU A 240 5.69 20.72 20.59
C GLU A 240 5.51 19.20 20.40
N ALA A 241 4.74 18.77 19.38
CA ALA A 241 4.52 17.34 19.12
C ALA A 241 5.70 16.66 18.41
N THR A 242 6.53 17.41 17.69
CA THR A 242 7.70 16.88 16.96
C THR A 242 9.04 17.40 17.49
N GLY A 243 9.04 18.44 18.32
CA GLY A 243 10.25 19.15 18.74
C GLY A 243 10.92 19.97 17.62
N GLY A 244 10.31 20.05 16.44
CA GLY A 244 10.82 20.80 15.28
C GLY A 244 10.32 22.24 15.23
N SER A 245 10.91 23.05 14.33
CA SER A 245 10.41 24.40 14.01
C SER A 245 9.84 24.43 12.59
N PRO A 246 8.66 25.03 12.35
CA PRO A 246 8.09 25.17 11.00
C PRO A 246 8.61 26.41 10.24
N SER A 247 9.36 27.30 10.89
CA SER A 247 9.81 28.58 10.32
C SER A 247 11.31 28.83 10.38
N ILE A 248 12.07 27.96 11.06
CA ILE A 248 13.51 28.04 11.24
C ILE A 248 14.14 26.69 10.89
N SER A 249 15.26 26.72 10.17
CA SER A 249 16.05 25.52 9.88
C SER A 249 17.54 25.80 10.02
N VAL A 250 18.29 24.75 10.35
CA VAL A 250 19.74 24.79 10.53
C VAL A 250 20.37 23.86 9.51
N LYS A 251 21.37 24.34 8.77
CA LYS A 251 22.14 23.55 7.81
C LYS A 251 23.63 23.78 7.94
N VAL A 252 24.43 22.85 7.42
CA VAL A 252 25.85 23.03 7.12
C VAL A 252 25.97 23.34 5.63
N GLU A 253 26.57 24.49 5.31
CA GLU A 253 27.03 24.85 3.96
C GLU A 253 28.50 24.42 3.84
N ASP A 254 28.83 23.57 2.87
CA ASP A 254 30.19 23.09 2.59
C ASP A 254 30.62 23.48 1.15
N LYS A 255 31.79 24.08 1.02
CA LYS A 255 32.40 24.54 -0.24
C LYS A 255 33.77 23.91 -0.52
N THR A 256 34.11 22.83 0.19
CA THR A 256 35.34 22.04 -0.06
C THR A 256 35.27 21.27 -1.38
N SER A 257 34.06 20.91 -1.81
CA SER A 257 33.76 20.32 -3.12
C SER A 257 33.61 21.36 -4.23
N PRO A 258 33.70 20.97 -5.53
CA PRO A 258 33.52 21.89 -6.66
C PRO A 258 32.14 22.56 -6.74
N GLU A 259 31.13 21.92 -6.13
CA GLU A 259 29.78 22.46 -5.93
C GLU A 259 29.50 22.64 -4.44
N THR A 260 28.63 23.59 -4.07
CA THR A 260 28.28 23.86 -2.67
C THR A 260 27.23 22.87 -2.18
N VAL A 261 27.53 22.14 -1.11
CA VAL A 261 26.65 21.13 -0.50
C VAL A 261 25.99 21.70 0.75
N ASP A 262 24.68 21.52 0.90
CA ASP A 262 23.84 22.25 1.85
C ASP A 262 22.98 21.27 2.68
N VAL A 263 23.53 20.73 3.77
CA VAL A 263 22.97 19.59 4.53
C VAL A 263 22.23 20.05 5.80
N SER A 264 20.98 19.64 5.97
CA SER A 264 20.18 19.96 7.17
C SER A 264 20.70 19.24 8.42
N VAL A 265 20.81 19.96 9.55
CA VAL A 265 21.26 19.39 10.82
C VAL A 265 20.04 18.97 11.67
N PRO A 266 19.93 17.69 12.09
CA PRO A 266 18.86 17.26 12.99
C PRO A 266 19.09 17.78 14.41
N GLY A 267 18.01 18.20 15.06
CA GLY A 267 18.04 18.76 16.41
C GLY A 267 16.65 19.08 16.92
N THR A 268 16.58 19.46 18.20
CA THR A 268 15.35 19.81 18.91
C THR A 268 15.32 21.30 19.22
N TYR A 269 14.13 21.89 19.12
CA TYR A 269 13.86 23.28 19.46
C TYR A 269 13.16 23.36 20.82
N SER A 270 13.52 24.36 21.61
CA SER A 270 12.86 24.70 22.87
C SER A 270 12.71 26.21 22.99
N ILE A 271 11.59 26.68 23.53
CA ILE A 271 11.27 28.12 23.60
C ILE A 271 10.96 28.55 25.03
N SER A 272 11.24 29.82 25.33
CA SER A 272 10.88 30.49 26.58
C SER A 272 10.53 31.95 26.32
N PHE A 273 9.62 32.48 27.14
CA PHE A 273 9.10 33.86 27.02
C PHE A 273 9.31 34.62 28.32
N ASP A 274 9.87 35.83 28.23
CA ASP A 274 10.00 36.75 29.35
C ASP A 274 9.04 37.93 29.17
N GLN A 275 7.96 37.93 29.96
CA GLN A 275 6.91 38.95 29.92
C GLN A 275 7.38 40.31 30.50
N ASP A 276 8.41 40.34 31.35
CA ASP A 276 8.92 41.58 31.96
C ASP A 276 10.07 42.20 31.16
N ALA A 277 10.88 41.38 30.47
CA ALA A 277 11.87 41.84 29.50
C ALA A 277 11.30 42.07 28.10
N LEU A 278 10.09 41.57 27.82
CA LEU A 278 9.46 41.49 26.49
C LEU A 278 10.37 40.79 25.46
N THR A 279 10.85 39.59 25.77
CA THR A 279 11.68 38.80 24.84
C THR A 279 11.23 37.36 24.70
N SER A 280 11.51 36.77 23.55
CA SER A 280 11.34 35.33 23.29
C SER A 280 12.72 34.74 23.00
N THR A 281 13.08 33.66 23.68
CA THR A 281 14.34 32.96 23.46
C THR A 281 14.05 31.54 22.99
N LEU A 282 14.45 31.25 21.75
CA LEU A 282 14.39 29.93 21.13
C LEU A 282 15.80 29.33 21.11
N VAL A 283 15.95 28.09 21.59
CA VAL A 283 17.21 27.35 21.57
C VAL A 283 17.05 26.11 20.70
N PHE A 284 17.91 25.98 19.69
CA PHE A 284 18.13 24.76 18.93
C PHE A 284 19.31 23.99 19.52
N THR A 285 19.06 22.74 19.91
CA THR A 285 20.09 21.79 20.38
C THR A 285 20.20 20.67 19.36
N PRO A 286 21.35 20.48 18.68
CA PRO A 286 21.51 19.42 17.69
C PRO A 286 21.51 18.04 18.35
N LEU A 287 21.20 16.99 17.59
CA LEU A 287 21.21 15.60 18.11
C LEU A 287 22.63 15.04 18.28
N ALA A 288 23.63 15.63 17.63
CA ALA A 288 25.05 15.33 17.81
C ALA A 288 25.89 16.62 17.66
N PRO A 289 27.18 16.62 18.05
CA PRO A 289 28.09 17.72 17.75
C PRO A 289 28.12 18.05 16.25
N PHE A 290 28.23 19.34 15.91
CA PHE A 290 28.36 19.80 14.53
C PHE A 290 29.69 19.32 13.90
N PRO A 291 29.78 19.20 12.56
CA PRO A 291 31.06 18.94 11.89
C PRO A 291 32.06 20.08 12.11
N GLY A 292 33.34 19.82 11.87
CA GLY A 292 34.38 20.83 12.00
C GLY A 292 34.35 21.86 10.86
N GLY A 293 34.94 23.02 11.10
CA GLY A 293 35.24 23.99 10.06
C GLY A 293 36.37 23.51 9.16
N HIS A 294 36.37 23.95 7.90
CA HIS A 294 37.41 23.67 6.91
C HIS A 294 37.95 24.99 6.34
N SER A 295 38.85 25.66 7.07
CA SER A 295 39.49 26.94 6.69
C SER A 295 38.54 28.09 6.28
N GLY A 296 37.27 28.01 6.69
CA GLY A 296 36.20 28.94 6.34
C GLY A 296 35.30 28.53 5.16
N ASP A 297 35.62 27.46 4.43
CA ASP A 297 34.81 26.94 3.31
C ASP A 297 33.59 26.12 3.78
N ARG A 298 33.63 25.59 5.02
CA ARG A 298 32.45 25.02 5.69
C ARG A 298 31.93 25.94 6.81
N THR A 299 30.64 26.28 6.78
CA THR A 299 29.97 27.12 7.79
C THR A 299 28.57 26.62 8.11
N LEU A 300 28.05 26.99 9.29
CA LEU A 300 26.68 26.65 9.69
C LEU A 300 25.73 27.80 9.35
N LYS A 301 24.60 27.49 8.72
CA LYS A 301 23.54 28.41 8.33
C LYS A 301 22.32 28.24 9.23
N VAL A 302 21.78 29.35 9.71
CA VAL A 302 20.48 29.41 10.38
C VAL A 302 19.55 30.24 9.52
N PHE A 303 18.54 29.61 8.94
CA PHE A 303 17.53 30.23 8.10
C PHE A 303 16.36 30.68 8.98
N VAL A 304 15.97 31.95 8.89
CA VAL A 304 14.87 32.54 9.66
C VAL A 304 13.82 33.08 8.70
N SER A 305 12.63 32.49 8.70
CA SER A 305 11.56 32.81 7.74
C SER A 305 10.99 34.23 7.91
N PRO A 306 10.70 34.95 6.81
CA PRO A 306 9.99 36.25 6.85
C PRO A 306 8.51 36.13 7.27
N GLN A 307 7.99 34.92 7.47
CA GLN A 307 6.62 34.71 7.99
C GLN A 307 6.55 34.82 9.52
N ILE A 308 7.69 34.86 10.21
CA ILE A 308 7.76 35.00 11.67
C ILE A 308 7.26 36.37 12.10
N ALA A 309 6.33 36.40 13.06
CA ALA A 309 5.71 37.60 13.59
C ALA A 309 5.56 37.58 15.13
N ASP A 310 5.42 38.76 15.71
CA ASP A 310 5.07 38.94 17.11
C ASP A 310 3.59 38.62 17.41
N ILE A 311 3.21 38.68 18.69
CA ILE A 311 1.81 38.54 19.16
C ILE A 311 0.84 39.60 18.63
N ALA A 312 1.31 40.71 18.06
CA ALA A 312 0.51 41.76 17.42
C ALA A 312 0.38 41.58 15.90
N ASN A 313 1.15 40.65 15.30
CA ASN A 313 1.31 40.37 13.87
C ASN A 313 2.19 41.37 13.10
N ASN A 314 3.13 42.08 13.75
CA ASN A 314 4.21 42.72 13.00
C ASN A 314 5.21 41.63 12.55
N ALA A 315 5.53 41.59 11.25
CA ALA A 315 6.50 40.65 10.69
C ALA A 315 7.94 41.05 11.03
N ILE A 316 8.82 40.05 11.17
CA ILE A 316 10.23 40.23 11.55
C ILE A 316 11.01 41.16 10.61
N LEU A 317 11.85 42.02 11.21
CA LEU A 317 12.64 43.06 10.55
C LEU A 317 13.88 42.52 9.81
N ASN A 318 14.49 41.45 10.31
CA ASN A 318 15.72 40.85 9.79
C ASN A 318 15.62 39.33 9.53
N PRO A 319 14.69 38.87 8.67
CA PRO A 319 14.67 37.50 8.19
C PRO A 319 15.83 37.21 7.22
N GLY A 320 16.10 35.93 6.98
CA GLY A 320 17.15 35.47 6.09
C GLY A 320 18.15 34.54 6.76
N GLU A 321 19.38 34.53 6.27
CA GLU A 321 20.44 33.60 6.66
C GLU A 321 21.45 34.23 7.63
N PHE A 322 21.69 33.55 8.75
CA PHE A 322 22.76 33.87 9.69
C PHE A 322 23.85 32.80 9.55
N SER A 323 25.10 33.21 9.31
CA SER A 323 26.24 32.30 9.17
C SER A 323 27.08 32.27 10.46
N ILE A 324 27.30 31.06 10.98
CA ILE A 324 28.09 30.79 12.19
C ILE A 324 29.35 30.01 11.74
N PRO A 325 30.57 30.49 12.05
CA PRO A 325 31.79 29.72 11.78
C PRO A 325 31.83 28.44 12.62
N LEU A 326 32.26 27.34 12.01
CA LEU A 326 32.51 26.08 12.73
C LEU A 326 33.99 26.04 13.19
N PRO A 327 34.31 25.37 14.33
CA PRO A 327 35.68 25.26 14.80
C PRO A 327 36.45 24.24 13.96
N GLU A 328 37.67 24.59 13.51
CA GLU A 328 38.47 23.76 12.59
C GLU A 328 38.61 22.30 13.02
N ALA A 329 38.42 21.37 12.08
CA ALA A 329 38.56 19.93 12.29
C ALA A 329 40.02 19.48 12.53
N PHE A 330 40.19 18.29 13.15
CA PHE A 330 41.48 17.60 13.27
C PHE A 330 41.48 16.33 12.42
N SER A 331 41.71 16.49 11.12
CA SER A 331 41.65 15.37 10.17
C SER A 331 42.70 14.27 10.43
N ALA A 332 42.26 13.02 10.40
CA ALA A 332 43.09 11.82 10.56
C ALA A 332 42.75 10.77 9.48
N PRO A 333 43.75 10.14 8.84
CA PRO A 333 43.49 9.08 7.87
C PRO A 333 43.05 7.79 8.58
N GLY A 334 42.17 7.04 7.94
CA GLY A 334 41.74 5.71 8.33
C GLY A 334 41.27 4.91 7.12
N SER A 335 40.88 3.65 7.35
CA SER A 335 40.27 2.82 6.31
C SER A 335 39.24 1.85 6.90
N PHE A 336 38.41 1.30 6.03
CA PHE A 336 37.62 0.11 6.28
C PHE A 336 38.09 -0.98 5.31
N ALA A 337 38.11 -2.23 5.77
CA ALA A 337 38.47 -3.39 4.98
C ALA A 337 37.52 -4.53 5.37
N GLU A 338 36.86 -5.11 4.38
CA GLU A 338 36.03 -6.30 4.53
C GLU A 338 36.64 -7.44 3.74
N GLY A 339 36.95 -8.55 4.41
CA GLY A 339 37.59 -9.75 3.86
C GLY A 339 36.71 -11.00 3.90
N PHE A 340 35.46 -10.86 4.33
CA PHE A 340 34.40 -11.87 4.32
C PHE A 340 34.72 -13.15 5.12
N SER A 341 35.63 -13.06 6.10
CA SER A 341 36.04 -14.20 6.94
C SER A 341 35.09 -14.49 8.10
N ASP A 342 34.23 -13.52 8.45
CA ASP A 342 33.13 -13.67 9.42
C ASP A 342 31.93 -12.83 9.00
N ASN A 343 30.75 -13.16 9.54
CA ASN A 343 29.47 -12.57 9.14
C ASN A 343 29.09 -11.31 9.95
N SER A 344 30.02 -10.66 10.67
CA SER A 344 29.67 -9.50 11.53
C SER A 344 29.25 -8.25 10.74
N MET A 345 29.62 -8.16 9.47
CA MET A 345 29.21 -7.10 8.54
C MET A 345 28.18 -7.56 7.50
N GLU A 346 27.66 -8.80 7.58
CA GLU A 346 26.63 -9.30 6.67
C GLU A 346 25.25 -8.71 7.02
N ASP A 347 24.61 -8.07 6.06
CA ASP A 347 23.18 -7.74 6.15
C ASP A 347 22.36 -8.85 5.50
N VAL A 348 22.01 -9.85 6.31
CA VAL A 348 21.29 -11.09 5.89
C VAL A 348 19.99 -10.78 5.13
N ALA A 349 19.34 -9.64 5.42
CA ALA A 349 18.10 -9.25 4.77
C ALA A 349 18.29 -8.86 3.28
N GLY A 350 19.42 -8.25 2.93
CA GLY A 350 19.80 -7.89 1.56
C GLY A 350 20.76 -8.88 0.89
N SER A 351 21.00 -10.05 1.48
CA SER A 351 22.07 -10.98 1.07
C SER A 351 21.55 -12.37 0.70
N THR A 352 22.10 -12.93 -0.37
CA THR A 352 21.92 -14.34 -0.73
C THR A 352 22.51 -15.23 0.36
N SER A 353 21.75 -16.25 0.77
CA SER A 353 22.16 -17.17 1.83
C SER A 353 23.42 -17.92 1.46
N HIS A 354 24.22 -18.30 2.47
CA HIS A 354 25.48 -19.06 2.35
C HIS A 354 26.59 -18.42 1.50
N LEU A 355 26.33 -17.33 0.76
CA LEU A 355 27.30 -16.59 -0.05
C LEU A 355 28.35 -15.89 0.82
N TRP A 356 27.92 -15.36 1.98
CA TRP A 356 28.80 -14.87 3.05
C TRP A 356 28.91 -15.99 4.12
N ALA A 357 30.07 -16.63 4.23
CA ALA A 357 30.23 -17.85 5.03
C ALA A 357 31.38 -17.77 6.05
N GLU A 358 31.09 -18.09 7.32
CA GLU A 358 32.09 -18.07 8.39
C GLU A 358 33.27 -19.01 8.07
N GLY A 359 34.47 -18.44 7.98
CA GLY A 359 35.71 -19.20 7.75
C GLY A 359 36.04 -19.52 6.29
N THR A 360 35.33 -18.98 5.29
CA THR A 360 35.89 -18.86 3.93
C THR A 360 36.95 -17.75 3.89
N VAL A 361 37.56 -17.56 2.71
CA VAL A 361 38.48 -16.45 2.43
C VAL A 361 37.90 -15.74 1.23
N GLY A 362 37.20 -14.62 1.43
CA GLY A 362 36.41 -13.98 0.39
C GLY A 362 35.04 -14.62 0.13
N LEU A 363 34.24 -13.93 -0.69
CA LEU A 363 32.98 -14.41 -1.27
C LEU A 363 33.28 -15.16 -2.57
N ASP A 364 33.01 -16.45 -2.64
CA ASP A 364 32.89 -17.15 -3.92
C ASP A 364 31.56 -16.78 -4.60
N SER A 365 31.51 -16.78 -5.94
CA SER A 365 30.33 -16.33 -6.70
C SER A 365 29.04 -17.16 -6.54
N GLY A 366 29.03 -18.24 -5.75
CA GLY A 366 27.87 -19.14 -5.60
C GLY A 366 27.47 -19.95 -6.84
N LEU A 367 28.06 -19.70 -8.01
CA LEU A 367 27.81 -20.41 -9.25
C LEU A 367 28.65 -21.71 -9.32
N GLN A 368 27.96 -22.85 -9.30
CA GLN A 368 28.54 -24.20 -9.34
C GLN A 368 29.11 -24.54 -10.73
N ALA A 369 30.36 -24.98 -10.77
CA ALA A 369 31.13 -25.05 -12.02
C ALA A 369 30.80 -26.23 -12.96
N ASP A 370 30.19 -27.29 -12.44
CA ASP A 370 29.82 -28.50 -13.18
C ASP A 370 28.33 -28.55 -13.56
N THR A 371 27.46 -27.98 -12.72
CA THR A 371 26.00 -27.91 -12.96
C THR A 371 25.57 -26.62 -13.65
N GLY A 372 26.22 -25.48 -13.37
CA GLY A 372 25.77 -24.15 -13.75
C GLY A 372 24.64 -23.59 -12.87
N ILE A 373 24.43 -24.13 -11.67
CA ILE A 373 23.43 -23.67 -10.70
C ILE A 373 24.02 -22.53 -9.84
N HIS A 374 23.19 -21.57 -9.44
CA HIS A 374 23.49 -20.54 -8.45
C HIS A 374 22.34 -20.46 -7.43
N GLU A 375 22.60 -19.97 -6.22
CA GLU A 375 21.59 -19.84 -5.14
C GLU A 375 20.94 -18.44 -5.10
N GLY A 376 21.07 -17.63 -6.16
CA GLY A 376 20.82 -16.18 -6.11
C GLY A 376 19.51 -15.71 -6.73
N GLY A 377 18.68 -15.00 -5.96
CA GLY A 377 17.47 -14.33 -6.44
C GLY A 377 17.71 -13.04 -7.24
N GLY A 378 18.71 -12.99 -8.11
CA GLY A 378 18.94 -11.87 -9.03
C GLY A 378 19.62 -10.64 -8.44
N SER A 379 19.65 -9.56 -9.23
CA SER A 379 20.61 -8.46 -9.05
C SER A 379 20.29 -7.51 -7.89
N GLY A 380 19.01 -7.33 -7.58
CA GLY A 380 18.54 -6.36 -6.58
C GLY A 380 18.70 -4.89 -6.96
N ILE A 381 18.82 -4.58 -8.25
CA ILE A 381 18.93 -3.22 -8.78
C ILE A 381 17.67 -2.36 -8.56
N LEU A 382 16.52 -2.97 -8.29
CA LEU A 382 15.29 -2.27 -7.87
C LEU A 382 15.26 -1.95 -6.36
N GLY A 383 16.21 -2.47 -5.57
CA GLY A 383 16.31 -2.20 -4.14
C GLY A 383 15.24 -2.91 -3.30
N VAL A 384 14.88 -2.30 -2.17
CA VAL A 384 13.89 -2.84 -1.22
C VAL A 384 12.48 -2.47 -1.67
N PHE A 385 11.61 -3.46 -1.86
CA PHE A 385 10.18 -3.27 -2.11
C PHE A 385 9.38 -3.50 -0.82
N ALA A 386 8.93 -2.41 -0.21
CA ALA A 386 8.12 -2.41 1.01
C ALA A 386 6.94 -1.42 0.89
N PRO A 387 5.85 -1.77 0.16
CA PRO A 387 4.72 -0.89 -0.05
C PRO A 387 3.93 -0.62 1.24
N THR A 388 3.47 0.62 1.41
CA THR A 388 2.66 1.07 2.57
C THR A 388 1.15 1.09 2.30
N GLU A 389 0.75 0.84 1.05
CA GLU A 389 -0.63 0.81 0.55
C GLU A 389 -0.70 -0.22 -0.61
N ASP A 390 -1.90 -0.59 -1.05
CA ASP A 390 -2.11 -1.60 -2.09
C ASP A 390 -1.39 -1.23 -3.40
N TYR A 391 -0.75 -2.21 -4.02
CA TYR A 391 0.15 -2.01 -5.17
C TYR A 391 -0.16 -2.97 -6.31
N VAL A 392 -0.01 -2.53 -7.56
CA VAL A 392 -0.26 -3.37 -8.75
C VAL A 392 0.94 -3.31 -9.69
N PHE A 393 1.58 -4.45 -9.93
CA PHE A 393 2.60 -4.61 -10.96
C PHE A 393 1.98 -4.66 -12.36
N ASP A 394 2.57 -3.98 -13.34
CA ASP A 394 2.24 -4.17 -14.76
C ASP A 394 3.36 -5.00 -15.40
N THR A 395 3.07 -6.26 -15.74
CA THR A 395 4.04 -7.18 -16.36
C THR A 395 4.26 -6.90 -17.84
N SER A 396 3.47 -6.02 -18.45
CA SER A 396 3.58 -5.60 -19.86
C SER A 396 4.46 -4.36 -20.04
N LEU A 397 4.34 -3.38 -19.15
CA LEU A 397 5.04 -2.10 -19.23
C LEU A 397 5.00 -1.35 -17.87
N MET A 398 6.00 -1.57 -17.01
CA MET A 398 6.14 -0.81 -15.76
C MET A 398 7.43 0.00 -15.72
N THR A 399 7.37 1.26 -15.25
CA THR A 399 8.55 2.07 -14.96
C THR A 399 8.83 2.09 -13.45
N MET A 400 10.05 1.73 -13.05
CA MET A 400 10.49 1.72 -11.64
C MET A 400 11.78 2.53 -11.44
N LYS A 401 11.98 3.08 -10.24
CA LYS A 401 13.22 3.76 -9.81
C LYS A 401 14.23 2.70 -9.34
N THR A 402 15.45 2.71 -9.86
CA THR A 402 16.55 1.84 -9.38
C THR A 402 17.12 2.30 -8.05
N VAL A 403 17.96 1.47 -7.43
CA VAL A 403 18.83 1.85 -6.30
C VAL A 403 19.65 3.12 -6.54
N THR A 404 20.07 3.36 -7.79
CA THR A 404 20.82 4.57 -8.21
C THR A 404 19.94 5.77 -8.57
N GLY A 405 18.63 5.62 -8.44
CA GLY A 405 17.63 6.64 -8.66
C GLY A 405 17.28 6.98 -10.11
N VAL A 406 17.70 6.15 -11.06
CA VAL A 406 17.32 6.26 -12.46
C VAL A 406 16.03 5.47 -12.70
N ASN A 407 15.16 5.98 -13.58
CA ASN A 407 13.97 5.24 -14.01
C ASN A 407 14.33 4.21 -15.09
N VAL A 408 13.96 2.96 -14.88
CA VAL A 408 14.09 1.85 -15.84
C VAL A 408 12.72 1.28 -16.20
N THR A 409 12.60 0.65 -17.37
CA THR A 409 11.33 0.12 -17.88
C THR A 409 11.39 -1.40 -17.97
N ILE A 410 10.40 -2.07 -17.38
CA ILE A 410 10.18 -3.53 -17.38
C ILE A 410 9.11 -3.84 -18.41
N THR A 411 9.33 -4.86 -19.25
CA THR A 411 8.42 -5.23 -20.36
C THR A 411 8.16 -6.74 -20.50
N ASP A 412 8.75 -7.54 -19.61
CA ASP A 412 8.81 -9.01 -19.64
C ASP A 412 8.26 -9.65 -18.35
N GLY A 413 7.85 -8.83 -17.37
CA GLY A 413 7.39 -9.27 -16.06
C GLY A 413 8.50 -9.59 -15.04
N VAL A 414 9.78 -9.26 -15.31
CA VAL A 414 10.90 -9.56 -14.42
C VAL A 414 11.22 -8.39 -13.48
N PHE A 415 11.11 -8.64 -12.18
CA PHE A 415 11.33 -7.65 -11.11
C PHE A 415 12.44 -8.10 -10.14
N PRO A 416 13.72 -7.70 -10.37
CA PRO A 416 14.86 -8.06 -9.52
C PRO A 416 15.03 -7.08 -8.35
N PHE A 417 14.44 -7.46 -7.22
CA PHE A 417 14.55 -6.78 -5.93
C PHE A 417 15.71 -7.29 -5.08
N GLU A 418 16.19 -6.43 -4.21
CA GLU A 418 17.18 -6.80 -3.19
C GLU A 418 16.50 -7.51 -2.02
N GLU A 419 15.32 -7.02 -1.65
CA GLU A 419 14.55 -7.44 -0.48
C GLU A 419 13.07 -7.11 -0.76
N VAL A 420 12.15 -8.00 -0.37
CA VAL A 420 10.70 -7.81 -0.53
C VAL A 420 10.02 -7.99 0.83
N HIS A 421 9.23 -7.01 1.25
CA HIS A 421 8.35 -7.12 2.41
C HIS A 421 6.96 -6.64 2.03
N ILE A 422 5.98 -7.53 2.02
CA ILE A 422 4.55 -7.20 1.84
C ILE A 422 3.91 -7.16 3.25
N PRO A 423 3.66 -5.97 3.84
CA PRO A 423 3.25 -5.88 5.23
C PRO A 423 1.81 -6.36 5.47
N ALA A 424 1.52 -6.77 6.71
CA ALA A 424 0.19 -7.20 7.09
C ALA A 424 -0.87 -6.11 6.82
N GLY A 425 -1.89 -6.45 6.01
CA GLY A 425 -2.96 -5.54 5.61
C GLY A 425 -2.76 -4.82 4.28
N VAL A 426 -1.67 -5.07 3.56
CA VAL A 426 -1.44 -4.61 2.17
C VAL A 426 -1.71 -5.75 1.18
N ARG A 427 -2.39 -5.46 0.07
CA ARG A 427 -2.54 -6.36 -1.09
C ARG A 427 -1.66 -5.88 -2.24
N VAL A 428 -0.79 -6.76 -2.72
CA VAL A 428 0.04 -6.56 -3.91
C VAL A 428 -0.49 -7.50 -4.99
N SER A 429 -0.86 -6.96 -6.15
CA SER A 429 -1.30 -7.78 -7.28
C SER A 429 -0.54 -7.48 -8.58
N ALA A 430 -0.89 -8.15 -9.67
CA ALA A 430 -0.30 -7.91 -10.98
C ALA A 430 -1.31 -8.01 -12.13
N VAL A 431 -1.05 -7.25 -13.20
CA VAL A 431 -1.80 -7.22 -14.45
C VAL A 431 -0.84 -7.27 -15.64
N GLY A 432 -1.34 -7.64 -16.83
CA GLY A 432 -0.54 -7.78 -18.06
C GLY A 432 -0.53 -9.22 -18.59
N PRO A 433 0.11 -9.48 -19.75
CA PRO A 433 0.10 -10.79 -20.40
C PRO A 433 1.26 -11.70 -19.99
N ASN A 434 2.33 -11.16 -19.39
CA ASN A 434 3.53 -11.91 -19.00
C ASN A 434 3.40 -12.43 -17.56
N PRO A 435 4.00 -13.58 -17.20
CA PRO A 435 4.08 -14.04 -15.80
C PRO A 435 4.66 -12.98 -14.86
N LEU A 436 4.24 -12.95 -13.60
CA LEU A 436 4.91 -12.14 -12.58
C LEU A 436 6.17 -12.88 -12.11
N ARG A 437 7.36 -12.32 -12.33
CA ARG A 437 8.64 -12.95 -11.97
C ARG A 437 9.36 -12.10 -10.93
N LEU A 438 9.13 -12.39 -9.66
CA LEU A 438 9.78 -11.74 -8.52
C LEU A 438 11.11 -12.44 -8.22
N LEU A 439 12.22 -11.77 -8.47
CA LEU A 439 13.56 -12.26 -8.12
C LEU A 439 14.04 -11.40 -6.94
N VAL A 440 14.38 -12.03 -5.82
CA VAL A 440 14.72 -11.34 -4.57
C VAL A 440 16.07 -11.82 -4.05
N ARG A 441 17.10 -10.97 -4.15
CA ARG A 441 18.51 -11.33 -3.84
C ARG A 441 18.68 -11.85 -2.41
N GLY A 442 18.06 -11.15 -1.46
CA GLY A 442 17.99 -11.48 -0.04
C GLY A 442 16.62 -12.04 0.37
N GLN A 443 16.01 -11.48 1.42
CA GLN A 443 14.77 -12.01 2.00
C GLN A 443 13.51 -11.55 1.26
N MET A 444 12.51 -12.43 1.20
CA MET A 444 11.13 -12.12 0.83
C MET A 444 10.18 -12.53 1.95
N LEU A 445 9.42 -11.58 2.47
CA LEU A 445 8.47 -11.74 3.57
C LEU A 445 7.07 -11.29 3.13
N VAL A 446 6.09 -12.20 3.19
CA VAL A 446 4.69 -11.92 2.85
C VAL A 446 3.81 -12.09 4.09
N GLU A 447 3.47 -10.96 4.72
CA GLU A 447 2.53 -10.88 5.85
C GLU A 447 1.14 -10.37 5.40
N GLY A 448 1.09 -9.63 4.30
CA GLY A 448 -0.14 -9.21 3.61
C GLY A 448 -0.62 -10.24 2.60
N ILE A 449 -1.06 -9.78 1.43
CA ILE A 449 -1.51 -10.64 0.33
C ILE A 449 -0.67 -10.35 -0.91
N LEU A 450 -0.09 -11.39 -1.52
CA LEU A 450 0.41 -11.37 -2.90
C LEU A 450 -0.61 -12.10 -3.78
N ASP A 451 -1.10 -11.44 -4.83
CA ASP A 451 -2.32 -11.86 -5.50
C ASP A 451 -2.20 -11.80 -7.02
N VAL A 452 -2.21 -12.96 -7.65
CA VAL A 452 -2.25 -13.10 -9.11
C VAL A 452 -3.44 -13.98 -9.50
N SER A 453 -4.55 -13.92 -8.75
CA SER A 453 -5.77 -14.66 -9.08
C SER A 453 -6.42 -14.17 -10.38
N GLY A 454 -7.23 -15.03 -10.99
CA GLY A 454 -8.09 -14.65 -12.12
C GLY A 454 -9.26 -13.78 -11.64
N GLU A 455 -9.77 -12.88 -12.48
CA GLU A 455 -11.02 -12.18 -12.17
C GLU A 455 -12.22 -13.14 -12.24
N ASN A 456 -13.11 -13.02 -11.25
CA ASN A 456 -14.46 -13.59 -11.32
C ASN A 456 -15.23 -12.94 -12.49
N ALA A 457 -16.06 -13.73 -13.17
CA ALA A 457 -16.99 -13.15 -14.13
C ALA A 457 -18.06 -12.32 -13.41
N SER A 458 -18.51 -11.24 -14.04
CA SER A 458 -19.57 -10.41 -13.47
C SER A 458 -20.89 -11.19 -13.36
N PRO A 459 -21.63 -11.08 -12.24
CA PRO A 459 -23.00 -11.58 -12.16
C PRO A 459 -23.85 -11.03 -13.31
N ASN A 460 -24.64 -11.91 -13.92
CA ASN A 460 -25.45 -11.61 -15.09
C ASN A 460 -26.87 -11.24 -14.67
N PHE A 461 -27.34 -10.07 -15.11
CA PHE A 461 -28.72 -9.64 -14.87
C PHE A 461 -29.65 -10.31 -15.89
N GLY A 462 -30.24 -11.45 -15.49
CA GLY A 462 -31.33 -12.08 -16.24
C GLY A 462 -32.48 -11.12 -16.53
N LYS A 463 -32.90 -11.07 -17.79
CA LYS A 463 -33.91 -10.15 -18.36
C LYS A 463 -34.93 -9.62 -17.34
N TYR A 464 -34.79 -8.34 -16.97
CA TYR A 464 -35.81 -7.63 -16.21
C TYR A 464 -37.12 -7.57 -16.99
N PHE A 465 -38.25 -7.82 -16.32
CA PHE A 465 -39.57 -7.48 -16.85
C PHE A 465 -39.87 -6.01 -16.50
N PRO A 466 -39.84 -5.06 -17.46
CA PRO A 466 -40.27 -3.70 -17.19
C PRO A 466 -41.76 -3.72 -16.80
N ARG A 467 -42.07 -3.21 -15.61
CA ARG A 467 -43.46 -3.13 -15.15
C ARG A 467 -44.21 -2.13 -16.01
N PHE A 468 -45.29 -2.56 -16.67
CA PHE A 468 -46.13 -1.76 -17.59
C PHE A 468 -46.67 -0.41 -17.04
N SER A 469 -46.43 -0.08 -15.77
CA SER A 469 -46.71 1.22 -15.15
C SER A 469 -45.72 2.33 -15.53
N GLU A 470 -44.52 2.04 -16.03
CA GLU A 470 -43.51 3.06 -16.35
C GLU A 470 -43.70 3.59 -17.79
N ILE A 471 -44.42 4.71 -17.90
CA ILE A 471 -44.64 5.40 -19.18
C ILE A 471 -43.56 6.47 -19.37
N ILE A 472 -42.64 6.24 -20.30
CA ILE A 472 -41.64 7.24 -20.70
C ILE A 472 -42.35 8.31 -21.55
N GLN A 473 -42.44 9.52 -21.00
CA GLN A 473 -43.04 10.67 -21.68
C GLN A 473 -41.99 11.40 -22.51
N ILE A 474 -41.96 11.14 -23.82
CA ILE A 474 -41.15 11.91 -24.76
C ILE A 474 -41.73 13.32 -24.85
N LYS A 475 -40.93 14.30 -24.42
CA LYS A 475 -41.33 15.71 -24.31
C LYS A 475 -40.63 16.57 -25.36
N ASP A 476 -41.35 17.56 -25.87
CA ASP A 476 -40.76 18.61 -26.70
C ASP A 476 -39.82 19.51 -25.88
N SER A 477 -39.10 20.40 -26.56
CA SER A 477 -38.19 21.37 -25.93
C SER A 477 -38.90 22.40 -25.02
N GLY A 478 -40.24 22.39 -24.95
CA GLY A 478 -41.05 23.16 -24.02
C GLY A 478 -41.61 22.34 -22.84
N GLY A 479 -41.32 21.04 -22.78
CA GLY A 479 -41.78 20.12 -21.73
C GLY A 479 -43.15 19.47 -21.98
N ASN A 480 -43.78 19.69 -23.14
CA ASN A 480 -45.07 19.08 -23.48
C ASN A 480 -44.87 17.64 -23.96
N VAL A 481 -45.69 16.69 -23.47
CA VAL A 481 -45.64 15.30 -23.94
C VAL A 481 -46.12 15.24 -25.39
N ILE A 482 -45.22 14.86 -26.30
CA ILE A 482 -45.50 14.73 -27.74
C ILE A 482 -45.64 13.26 -28.17
N ALA A 483 -45.04 12.34 -27.42
CA ALA A 483 -45.34 10.92 -27.50
C ALA A 483 -45.29 10.31 -26.09
N SER A 484 -46.14 9.31 -25.86
CA SER A 484 -46.09 8.45 -24.68
C SER A 484 -46.01 7.02 -25.18
N GLU A 485 -44.81 6.47 -25.18
CA GLU A 485 -44.57 5.09 -25.56
C GLU A 485 -44.60 4.24 -24.29
N SER A 486 -45.37 3.16 -24.31
CA SER A 486 -45.13 2.06 -23.37
C SER A 486 -43.80 1.44 -23.76
N SER A 487 -42.80 1.48 -22.88
CA SER A 487 -41.49 0.85 -23.08
C SER A 487 -41.58 -0.68 -22.92
N GLY A 488 -42.47 -1.30 -23.69
CA GLY A 488 -42.66 -2.76 -23.78
C GLY A 488 -41.55 -3.46 -24.57
N GLY A 489 -40.44 -2.78 -24.80
CA GLY A 489 -39.23 -3.31 -25.41
C GLY A 489 -38.03 -2.80 -24.63
N ILE A 490 -37.27 -3.74 -24.08
CA ILE A 490 -35.84 -3.59 -23.82
C ILE A 490 -35.15 -3.32 -25.16
N PHE A 491 -34.14 -2.45 -25.20
CA PHE A 491 -33.43 -2.15 -26.44
C PHE A 491 -32.41 -3.26 -26.77
N GLU A 492 -32.01 -3.39 -28.04
CA GLU A 492 -31.03 -4.42 -28.49
C GLU A 492 -29.71 -4.39 -27.70
N SER A 493 -29.35 -3.22 -27.12
CA SER A 493 -28.15 -3.00 -26.30
C SER A 493 -28.17 -3.65 -24.90
N GLU A 494 -29.28 -4.23 -24.47
CA GLU A 494 -29.40 -4.88 -23.14
C GLU A 494 -29.58 -6.41 -23.26
N ALA A 495 -29.50 -6.96 -24.47
CA ALA A 495 -29.50 -8.40 -24.76
C ALA A 495 -28.09 -9.00 -24.85
N GLU A 496 -27.08 -8.24 -24.42
CA GLU A 496 -25.68 -8.65 -24.44
C GLU A 496 -25.42 -9.81 -23.46
N GLY A 497 -24.73 -10.84 -23.95
CA GLY A 497 -24.33 -12.00 -23.13
C GLY A 497 -23.26 -11.64 -22.10
N GLY A 498 -23.30 -12.31 -20.95
CA GLY A 498 -22.54 -11.96 -19.75
C GLY A 498 -21.03 -11.80 -20.00
N LEU A 499 -20.44 -10.81 -19.34
CA LEU A 499 -19.02 -10.50 -19.48
C LEU A 499 -18.17 -11.56 -18.77
N PRO A 500 -17.11 -12.08 -19.40
CA PRO A 500 -16.17 -12.98 -18.75
C PRO A 500 -15.30 -12.24 -17.74
N GLY A 501 -14.67 -12.98 -16.83
CA GLY A 501 -13.52 -12.48 -16.07
C GLY A 501 -12.31 -12.29 -16.98
N ILE A 502 -11.48 -11.28 -16.72
CA ILE A 502 -10.23 -11.03 -17.44
C ILE A 502 -9.09 -11.84 -16.81
N GLY A 503 -8.34 -12.55 -17.66
CA GLY A 503 -7.14 -13.28 -17.28
C GLY A 503 -5.91 -12.39 -17.32
N TYR A 504 -5.11 -12.44 -16.25
CA TYR A 504 -3.86 -11.69 -16.11
C TYR A 504 -2.67 -12.62 -15.91
N CYS A 505 -1.46 -12.09 -16.09
CA CYS A 505 -0.18 -12.77 -15.90
C CYS A 505 -0.11 -14.16 -16.56
N ALA A 506 -0.25 -14.18 -17.88
CA ALA A 506 -0.29 -15.39 -18.73
C ALA A 506 -1.47 -16.35 -18.49
N ALA A 507 -2.54 -15.92 -17.82
CA ALA A 507 -3.77 -16.70 -17.70
C ALA A 507 -4.78 -16.49 -18.85
N GLY A 508 -5.64 -17.49 -19.04
CA GLY A 508 -6.80 -17.43 -19.92
C GLY A 508 -7.92 -16.55 -19.36
N SER A 509 -8.39 -15.59 -20.17
CA SER A 509 -9.66 -14.91 -19.89
C SER A 509 -10.84 -15.86 -20.08
N GLY A 510 -11.92 -15.65 -19.32
CA GLY A 510 -13.12 -16.48 -19.41
C GLY A 510 -13.86 -16.36 -20.74
N GLY A 511 -14.78 -17.28 -20.97
CA GLY A 511 -15.65 -17.30 -22.14
C GLY A 511 -16.83 -16.35 -21.98
N ARG A 512 -17.13 -15.55 -23.01
CA ARG A 512 -18.30 -14.67 -23.00
C ARG A 512 -19.60 -15.49 -23.02
N GLY A 513 -20.58 -15.12 -22.22
CA GLY A 513 -21.92 -15.69 -22.27
C GLY A 513 -22.66 -15.38 -23.60
N GLY A 514 -23.66 -16.21 -23.92
CA GLY A 514 -24.53 -16.04 -25.08
C GLY A 514 -25.65 -15.02 -24.84
N GLY A 515 -26.02 -14.28 -25.88
CA GLY A 515 -27.04 -13.23 -25.83
C GLY A 515 -28.46 -13.76 -26.05
N ALA A 516 -29.45 -13.03 -25.50
CA ALA A 516 -30.87 -13.32 -25.73
C ALA A 516 -31.36 -12.79 -27.09
N TRP A 517 -32.39 -13.42 -27.66
CA TRP A 517 -33.00 -12.98 -28.92
C TRP A 517 -34.04 -11.87 -28.74
N TYR A 518 -34.11 -10.98 -29.74
CA TYR A 518 -35.24 -10.09 -29.99
C TYR A 518 -35.66 -10.15 -31.47
N LEU A 519 -36.95 -9.91 -31.74
CA LEU A 519 -37.44 -9.53 -33.07
C LEU A 519 -38.34 -8.30 -32.93
N LEU A 520 -37.78 -7.12 -33.20
CA LEU A 520 -38.50 -5.85 -33.26
C LEU A 520 -38.34 -5.22 -34.65
N ASP A 521 -38.88 -5.87 -35.69
CA ASP A 521 -38.89 -5.28 -37.03
C ASP A 521 -39.94 -4.16 -37.12
N GLY A 522 -39.50 -2.94 -36.76
CA GLY A 522 -40.29 -1.71 -36.74
C GLY A 522 -40.76 -1.19 -38.11
N ALA A 523 -40.81 -2.04 -39.14
CA ALA A 523 -41.13 -1.69 -40.52
C ALA A 523 -42.53 -2.15 -41.00
N GLY A 524 -43.40 -2.64 -40.10
CA GLY A 524 -44.67 -3.30 -40.45
C GLY A 524 -45.96 -2.45 -40.47
N GLY A 525 -46.07 -1.40 -39.65
CA GLY A 525 -47.20 -0.46 -39.69
C GLY A 525 -48.59 -1.02 -39.29
N LEU A 526 -48.65 -2.11 -38.51
CA LEU A 526 -49.89 -2.67 -37.95
C LEU A 526 -49.76 -2.93 -36.43
N LEU A 527 -50.92 -3.03 -35.79
CA LEU A 527 -51.19 -2.93 -34.35
C LEU A 527 -50.42 -3.93 -33.45
N ASP A 528 -50.01 -3.45 -32.28
CA ASP A 528 -49.68 -4.12 -31.03
C ASP A 528 -48.99 -5.51 -31.08
N PRO A 529 -47.68 -5.61 -30.75
CA PRO A 529 -47.08 -6.87 -30.34
C PRO A 529 -47.62 -7.26 -28.96
N ASN A 530 -48.70 -8.06 -28.93
CA ASN A 530 -49.30 -8.54 -27.68
C ASN A 530 -48.34 -9.47 -26.93
N PHE A 531 -47.84 -9.00 -25.78
CA PHE A 531 -47.01 -9.76 -24.83
C PHE A 531 -47.84 -10.62 -23.88
N TYR A 532 -47.16 -11.42 -23.05
CA TYR A 532 -47.74 -12.14 -21.92
C TYR A 532 -48.15 -11.16 -20.81
N ASP A 533 -49.38 -11.26 -20.29
CA ASP A 533 -49.94 -10.36 -19.28
C ASP A 533 -50.19 -11.09 -17.94
N ASP A 534 -49.28 -10.90 -16.97
CA ASP A 534 -49.39 -11.43 -15.61
C ASP A 534 -50.60 -10.88 -14.83
N ALA A 535 -51.21 -9.76 -15.26
CA ALA A 535 -52.35 -9.19 -14.55
C ALA A 535 -53.64 -10.02 -14.72
N ASN A 536 -53.71 -10.92 -15.71
CA ASN A 536 -54.97 -11.57 -16.07
C ASN A 536 -54.84 -12.98 -16.70
N PRO A 537 -54.28 -13.98 -15.97
CA PRO A 537 -53.96 -15.32 -16.49
C PRO A 537 -55.14 -16.17 -16.96
N GLU A 538 -56.39 -15.71 -16.80
CA GLU A 538 -57.59 -16.41 -17.28
C GLU A 538 -58.16 -15.87 -18.62
N THR A 539 -57.62 -14.77 -19.18
CA THR A 539 -58.27 -14.05 -20.30
C THR A 539 -57.74 -14.29 -21.72
N LEU A 540 -56.89 -15.30 -21.92
CA LEU A 540 -56.38 -15.75 -23.24
C LEU A 540 -57.44 -16.37 -24.19
N VAL A 541 -58.70 -15.97 -24.08
CA VAL A 541 -59.87 -16.60 -24.74
C VAL A 541 -60.77 -15.59 -25.49
N ALA A 542 -60.54 -14.27 -25.35
CA ALA A 542 -61.56 -13.27 -25.72
C ALA A 542 -61.07 -11.96 -26.42
N ALA A 543 -59.90 -11.95 -27.05
CA ALA A 543 -59.56 -10.92 -28.05
C ALA A 543 -59.91 -11.44 -29.45
N GLU A 544 -60.76 -10.73 -30.21
CA GLU A 544 -61.23 -11.17 -31.55
C GLU A 544 -60.19 -10.96 -32.67
N GLY A 545 -58.98 -11.46 -32.46
CA GLY A 545 -57.92 -11.56 -33.46
C GLY A 545 -57.11 -12.83 -33.21
N GLU A 546 -57.01 -13.71 -34.21
CA GLU A 546 -56.24 -14.96 -34.13
C GLU A 546 -54.79 -14.65 -33.70
N PRO A 547 -54.18 -15.46 -32.80
CA PRO A 547 -52.74 -15.39 -32.56
C PRO A 547 -52.02 -15.87 -33.82
N ASP A 548 -51.62 -14.90 -34.66
CA ASP A 548 -51.10 -15.14 -36.00
C ASP A 548 -49.89 -16.11 -35.98
N PRO A 549 -50.02 -17.32 -36.57
CA PRO A 549 -48.95 -18.32 -36.58
C PRO A 549 -47.69 -17.91 -37.35
N SER A 550 -47.75 -16.81 -38.13
CA SER A 550 -46.60 -16.28 -38.86
C SER A 550 -45.67 -15.38 -38.02
N ARG A 551 -46.06 -15.00 -36.80
CA ARG A 551 -45.30 -14.08 -35.91
C ARG A 551 -43.85 -14.49 -35.63
N PHE A 552 -43.53 -15.78 -35.72
CA PHE A 552 -42.17 -16.33 -35.52
C PHE A 552 -41.53 -16.85 -36.82
N THR A 553 -42.10 -16.53 -37.99
CA THR A 553 -41.64 -17.04 -39.29
C THR A 553 -40.86 -16.04 -40.14
N ASP A 554 -40.90 -14.74 -39.81
CA ASP A 554 -40.15 -13.71 -40.54
C ASP A 554 -38.70 -13.58 -40.02
N LYS A 555 -37.79 -14.26 -40.73
CA LYS A 555 -36.35 -13.97 -40.87
C LYS A 555 -35.57 -13.60 -39.59
N ILE A 556 -35.20 -14.66 -38.88
CA ILE A 556 -34.12 -14.71 -37.89
C ILE A 556 -32.89 -13.86 -38.34
N ARG A 557 -32.40 -12.97 -37.48
CA ARG A 557 -31.07 -12.34 -37.60
C ARG A 557 -30.19 -12.77 -36.43
N TRP A 558 -29.14 -13.54 -36.74
CA TRP A 558 -28.26 -14.16 -35.76
C TRP A 558 -27.32 -13.14 -35.10
N THR A 559 -27.27 -13.13 -33.77
CA THR A 559 -26.27 -12.42 -32.96
C THR A 559 -25.91 -13.20 -31.70
N SER A 560 -25.11 -14.27 -31.85
CA SER A 560 -24.43 -14.99 -30.74
C SER A 560 -25.32 -15.56 -29.62
N PRO A 561 -26.20 -16.55 -29.90
CA PRO A 561 -26.98 -17.25 -28.87
C PRO A 561 -26.14 -18.20 -28.00
N HIS A 562 -25.04 -18.72 -28.54
CA HIS A 562 -24.13 -19.64 -27.87
C HIS A 562 -23.16 -18.92 -26.93
N GLY A 563 -22.74 -19.64 -25.89
CA GLY A 563 -21.60 -19.24 -25.08
C GLY A 563 -20.31 -19.47 -25.86
N ARG A 564 -19.29 -18.69 -25.54
CA ARG A 564 -17.94 -18.88 -26.09
C ARG A 564 -17.08 -19.69 -25.14
N ASN A 565 -16.13 -20.43 -25.70
CA ASN A 565 -15.05 -21.03 -24.94
C ASN A 565 -14.28 -19.94 -24.17
N GLY A 566 -13.75 -20.28 -23.00
CA GLY A 566 -12.67 -19.51 -22.39
C GLY A 566 -11.38 -19.63 -23.19
N ALA A 567 -10.34 -18.89 -22.80
CA ALA A 567 -8.99 -19.12 -23.32
C ALA A 567 -8.32 -20.30 -22.60
N GLY A 568 -7.42 -20.99 -23.30
CA GLY A 568 -6.65 -22.10 -22.77
C GLY A 568 -5.60 -21.70 -21.74
N VAL A 569 -4.93 -22.72 -21.20
CA VAL A 569 -3.74 -22.58 -20.35
C VAL A 569 -2.71 -21.71 -21.06
N GLY A 570 -2.06 -20.78 -20.34
CA GLY A 570 -1.12 -19.84 -20.94
C GLY A 570 -1.74 -18.67 -21.72
N GLY A 571 -3.05 -18.45 -21.60
CA GLY A 571 -3.73 -17.37 -22.32
C GLY A 571 -4.00 -17.67 -23.80
N VAL A 572 -3.95 -18.94 -24.21
CA VAL A 572 -4.18 -19.37 -25.60
C VAL A 572 -5.59 -19.00 -26.04
N ALA A 573 -5.70 -18.00 -26.93
CA ALA A 573 -6.99 -17.48 -27.37
C ALA A 573 -7.82 -18.56 -28.09
N PRO A 574 -9.11 -18.73 -27.76
CA PRO A 574 -9.94 -19.80 -28.32
C PRO A 574 -10.25 -19.54 -29.80
N THR A 575 -10.29 -20.62 -30.57
CA THR A 575 -10.52 -20.59 -32.02
C THR A 575 -11.74 -21.39 -32.46
N GLY A 576 -12.34 -22.14 -31.54
CA GLY A 576 -13.62 -22.79 -31.65
C GLY A 576 -14.78 -21.82 -31.47
N ASP A 577 -15.75 -21.91 -32.37
CA ASP A 577 -17.04 -21.25 -32.25
C ASP A 577 -18.11 -22.23 -32.78
N PRO A 578 -19.18 -22.52 -32.01
CA PRO A 578 -20.23 -23.46 -32.41
C PRO A 578 -20.95 -23.15 -33.73
N GLU A 579 -21.02 -21.87 -34.12
CA GLU A 579 -21.63 -21.40 -35.37
C GLU A 579 -20.58 -21.34 -36.51
N LEU A 580 -19.37 -20.84 -36.22
CA LEU A 580 -18.39 -20.44 -37.24
C LEU A 580 -17.21 -21.40 -37.44
N SER A 581 -16.78 -22.11 -36.39
CA SER A 581 -15.51 -22.86 -36.36
C SER A 581 -15.58 -24.14 -35.48
N ALA A 582 -16.69 -24.88 -35.57
CA ALA A 582 -16.97 -26.11 -34.82
C ALA A 582 -15.81 -27.14 -34.80
N LEU A 583 -15.00 -27.20 -35.86
CA LEU A 583 -13.87 -28.15 -35.99
C LEU A 583 -12.68 -27.84 -35.08
N ASN A 584 -12.59 -26.62 -34.52
CA ASN A 584 -11.50 -26.20 -33.66
C ASN A 584 -11.79 -26.47 -32.17
N ILE A 585 -13.05 -26.71 -31.79
CA ILE A 585 -13.48 -26.96 -30.40
C ILE A 585 -12.72 -28.12 -29.73
N PRO A 586 -12.44 -29.26 -30.39
CA PRO A 586 -11.57 -30.31 -29.84
C PRO A 586 -10.11 -29.89 -29.62
N GLY A 587 -9.66 -28.83 -30.30
CA GLY A 587 -8.34 -28.20 -30.10
C GLY A 587 -8.37 -27.30 -28.87
N ASP A 588 -9.28 -26.32 -28.84
CA ASP A 588 -9.47 -25.43 -27.68
C ASP A 588 -9.59 -26.20 -26.35
N LEU A 589 -10.32 -27.33 -26.35
CA LEU A 589 -10.47 -28.25 -25.21
C LEU A 589 -9.11 -28.84 -24.76
N ALA A 590 -8.27 -29.26 -25.70
CA ALA A 590 -6.96 -29.86 -25.44
C ALA A 590 -5.91 -28.83 -25.00
N GLU A 591 -6.09 -27.56 -25.36
CA GLU A 591 -5.38 -26.40 -24.78
C GLU A 591 -5.94 -26.01 -23.39
N GLY A 592 -6.87 -26.81 -22.82
CA GLY A 592 -7.42 -26.62 -21.48
C GLY A 592 -8.59 -25.64 -21.37
N SER A 593 -9.07 -25.06 -22.47
CA SER A 593 -10.16 -24.06 -22.45
C SER A 593 -11.44 -24.65 -21.84
N GLY A 594 -12.11 -23.93 -20.94
CA GLY A 594 -13.47 -24.29 -20.52
C GLY A 594 -14.45 -24.11 -21.68
N MET A 595 -15.25 -25.13 -22.00
CA MET A 595 -16.14 -25.07 -23.18
C MET A 595 -17.38 -24.21 -22.92
N GLY A 596 -17.67 -23.32 -23.86
CA GLY A 596 -18.93 -22.58 -23.85
C GLY A 596 -20.08 -23.46 -24.32
N SER A 597 -21.25 -23.34 -23.67
CA SER A 597 -22.42 -24.16 -24.01
C SER A 597 -23.21 -23.66 -25.20
N TRP A 598 -23.92 -24.60 -25.81
CA TRP A 598 -24.65 -24.40 -27.04
C TRP A 598 -26.15 -24.32 -26.75
N ALA A 599 -26.83 -23.45 -27.47
CA ALA A 599 -28.25 -23.23 -27.28
C ALA A 599 -29.00 -23.47 -28.58
N TRP A 600 -29.66 -24.62 -28.64
CA TRP A 600 -30.51 -25.05 -29.75
C TRP A 600 -31.77 -25.72 -29.19
N PRO A 601 -32.87 -25.80 -29.98
CA PRO A 601 -33.04 -25.26 -31.33
C PRO A 601 -33.71 -23.88 -31.41
N THR A 602 -33.92 -23.41 -32.65
CA THR A 602 -34.73 -22.22 -33.00
C THR A 602 -36.20 -22.33 -32.53
N ALA A 603 -37.01 -21.28 -32.73
CA ALA A 603 -38.41 -21.13 -32.27
C ALA A 603 -39.44 -22.08 -32.94
N SER A 604 -39.07 -23.33 -33.21
CA SER A 604 -39.82 -24.34 -33.93
C SER A 604 -39.57 -25.71 -33.31
N ASN A 605 -40.63 -26.49 -33.07
CA ASN A 605 -40.55 -27.91 -32.72
C ASN A 605 -40.00 -28.79 -33.88
N PHE A 606 -39.55 -28.21 -35.01
CA PHE A 606 -39.15 -28.91 -36.23
C PHE A 606 -37.94 -28.25 -36.94
N VAL A 607 -37.09 -29.06 -37.58
CA VAL A 607 -36.00 -28.57 -38.46
C VAL A 607 -36.59 -27.91 -39.72
N LEU A 608 -36.13 -26.68 -40.04
CA LEU A 608 -36.64 -25.83 -41.13
C LEU A 608 -35.88 -26.01 -42.46
N ASP A 609 -36.55 -25.74 -43.59
CA ASP A 609 -36.09 -26.02 -44.97
C ASP A 609 -34.83 -25.24 -45.43
N ASP A 610 -34.44 -24.17 -44.74
CA ASP A 610 -33.37 -23.25 -45.15
C ASP A 610 -32.09 -23.37 -44.30
N ILE A 611 -32.02 -24.37 -43.40
CA ILE A 611 -30.80 -24.67 -42.63
C ILE A 611 -29.89 -25.57 -43.47
N ALA A 612 -28.66 -25.13 -43.71
CA ALA A 612 -27.64 -25.87 -44.45
C ALA A 612 -27.08 -27.04 -43.62
N VAL A 613 -27.82 -28.15 -43.56
CA VAL A 613 -27.48 -29.34 -42.77
C VAL A 613 -26.11 -29.93 -43.16
N PRO A 614 -25.18 -30.16 -42.21
CA PRO A 614 -23.90 -30.81 -42.46
C PRO A 614 -24.02 -32.25 -43.02
N PRO A 615 -22.94 -32.82 -43.60
CA PRO A 615 -22.98 -34.11 -44.32
C PRO A 615 -23.29 -35.35 -43.45
N GLY A 616 -24.56 -35.53 -43.10
CA GLY A 616 -25.06 -36.66 -42.31
C GLY A 616 -26.40 -36.42 -41.59
N GLY A 617 -26.86 -35.15 -41.53
CA GLY A 617 -27.99 -34.77 -40.68
C GLY A 617 -29.40 -35.11 -41.19
N VAL A 618 -30.36 -34.69 -40.36
CA VAL A 618 -31.76 -35.11 -40.34
C VAL A 618 -32.61 -34.46 -41.45
N LEU A 619 -33.67 -35.16 -41.90
CA LEU A 619 -34.63 -34.68 -42.90
C LEU A 619 -35.38 -33.43 -42.42
N THR A 620 -35.65 -32.47 -43.32
CA THR A 620 -36.52 -31.32 -43.01
C THR A 620 -37.90 -31.77 -42.53
N GLY A 621 -38.51 -31.00 -41.62
CA GLY A 621 -39.83 -31.33 -41.08
C GLY A 621 -39.81 -32.51 -40.10
N THR A 622 -38.63 -33.00 -39.70
CA THR A 622 -38.51 -33.90 -38.54
C THR A 622 -38.74 -33.09 -37.27
N ARG A 623 -39.57 -33.63 -36.37
CA ARG A 623 -39.84 -33.04 -35.06
C ARG A 623 -38.62 -33.21 -34.15
N ILE A 624 -38.19 -32.12 -33.54
CA ILE A 624 -37.23 -32.08 -32.43
C ILE A 624 -37.85 -32.86 -31.26
N GLN A 625 -37.09 -33.80 -30.70
CA GLN A 625 -37.61 -34.73 -29.68
C GLN A 625 -37.17 -34.40 -28.25
N THR A 626 -36.38 -33.35 -28.03
CA THR A 626 -35.85 -32.94 -26.70
C THR A 626 -36.91 -32.60 -25.64
N HIS A 627 -38.19 -32.50 -26.03
CA HIS A 627 -39.34 -32.34 -25.12
C HIS A 627 -40.18 -33.61 -24.94
N LEU A 628 -39.81 -34.73 -25.59
CA LEU A 628 -40.48 -36.02 -25.49
C LEU A 628 -40.03 -36.76 -24.22
N ASP A 629 -40.96 -37.06 -23.32
CA ASP A 629 -40.73 -38.03 -22.25
C ASP A 629 -40.54 -39.43 -22.87
N PRO A 630 -39.36 -40.06 -22.73
CA PRO A 630 -39.09 -41.35 -23.36
C PRO A 630 -39.89 -42.51 -22.75
N SER A 631 -40.48 -42.33 -21.56
CA SER A 631 -41.25 -43.35 -20.84
C SER A 631 -42.75 -43.34 -21.20
N THR A 632 -43.35 -42.16 -21.40
CA THR A 632 -44.77 -42.03 -21.81
C THR A 632 -44.95 -41.79 -23.30
N LEU A 633 -43.90 -41.37 -24.02
CA LEU A 633 -43.93 -40.88 -25.39
C LEU A 633 -44.87 -39.68 -25.60
N GLN A 634 -45.12 -38.90 -24.54
CA GLN A 634 -45.82 -37.62 -24.60
C GLN A 634 -44.82 -36.47 -24.62
N TYR A 635 -45.19 -35.36 -25.27
CA TYR A 635 -44.37 -34.14 -25.25
C TYR A 635 -44.71 -33.32 -24.01
N SER A 636 -43.68 -32.93 -23.26
CA SER A 636 -43.75 -31.91 -22.22
C SER A 636 -44.34 -30.64 -22.82
N ALA A 637 -45.24 -29.99 -22.08
CA ALA A 637 -45.76 -28.68 -22.42
C ALA A 637 -44.75 -27.55 -22.11
N TYR A 638 -43.60 -27.85 -21.50
CA TYR A 638 -42.54 -26.89 -21.18
C TYR A 638 -41.18 -27.32 -21.74
N SER A 639 -40.40 -26.35 -22.20
CA SER A 639 -38.99 -26.52 -22.53
C SER A 639 -38.14 -26.67 -21.25
N ILE A 640 -37.15 -27.55 -21.33
CA ILE A 640 -36.21 -27.84 -20.24
C ILE A 640 -34.75 -27.62 -20.67
N HIS A 641 -34.53 -26.96 -21.83
CA HIS A 641 -33.20 -26.58 -22.29
C HIS A 641 -32.54 -25.62 -21.31
N ARG A 642 -31.38 -26.04 -20.80
CA ARG A 642 -30.55 -25.36 -19.80
C ARG A 642 -29.14 -25.27 -20.35
N SER A 643 -28.68 -24.04 -20.56
CA SER A 643 -27.27 -23.74 -20.75
C SER A 643 -26.54 -23.77 -19.40
N ARG A 644 -25.21 -23.96 -19.44
CA ARG A 644 -24.24 -23.94 -18.32
C ARG A 644 -22.82 -23.69 -18.87
N GLY A 645 -21.89 -23.08 -18.14
CA GLY A 645 -20.48 -23.02 -18.58
C GLY A 645 -19.67 -24.24 -18.15
N GLY A 646 -18.73 -24.73 -18.96
CA GLY A 646 -17.76 -25.74 -18.54
C GLY A 646 -16.56 -25.13 -17.80
N GLY A 647 -16.05 -25.79 -16.76
CA GLY A 647 -14.89 -25.27 -16.01
C GLY A 647 -13.60 -25.26 -16.82
N GLY A 648 -12.70 -24.32 -16.52
CA GLY A 648 -11.36 -24.30 -17.12
C GLY A 648 -10.51 -25.50 -16.68
N GLY A 649 -9.75 -26.12 -17.58
CA GLY A 649 -8.76 -27.14 -17.25
C GLY A 649 -7.49 -26.54 -16.65
N GLY A 650 -7.04 -27.06 -15.51
CA GLY A 650 -5.75 -26.74 -14.93
C GLY A 650 -4.61 -27.51 -15.59
N PHE A 651 -3.37 -27.32 -15.11
CA PHE A 651 -2.18 -27.97 -15.68
C PHE A 651 -2.21 -29.51 -15.67
N TRP A 652 -2.84 -30.09 -14.66
CA TRP A 652 -2.89 -31.54 -14.42
C TRP A 652 -4.25 -32.04 -13.92
N THR A 653 -5.25 -31.15 -13.86
CA THR A 653 -6.61 -31.47 -13.44
C THR A 653 -7.58 -30.94 -14.49
N ASP A 654 -8.39 -31.85 -15.05
CA ASP A 654 -9.45 -31.47 -15.98
C ASP A 654 -10.46 -30.58 -15.24
N GLY A 655 -11.02 -29.58 -15.93
CA GLY A 655 -12.13 -28.80 -15.42
C GLY A 655 -13.39 -29.65 -15.28
N VAL A 656 -14.31 -29.25 -14.41
CA VAL A 656 -15.57 -29.99 -14.24
C VAL A 656 -16.55 -29.60 -15.35
N GLN A 657 -17.31 -30.57 -15.87
CA GLN A 657 -18.45 -30.30 -16.77
C GLN A 657 -19.61 -29.71 -15.94
N GLY A 658 -20.35 -28.73 -16.48
CA GLY A 658 -21.41 -28.00 -15.74
C GLY A 658 -22.70 -28.81 -15.45
N ASP A 659 -22.57 -29.92 -14.73
CA ASP A 659 -23.57 -30.98 -14.57
C ASP A 659 -24.36 -30.97 -13.25
N TYR A 660 -24.28 -29.91 -12.44
CA TYR A 660 -25.02 -29.84 -11.18
C TYR A 660 -26.54 -29.68 -11.39
N PHE A 661 -27.25 -30.82 -11.42
CA PHE A 661 -28.71 -30.88 -11.40
C PHE A 661 -29.22 -31.01 -9.96
N ASP A 662 -29.82 -29.95 -9.41
CA ASP A 662 -30.55 -30.04 -8.13
C ASP A 662 -31.78 -30.93 -8.29
N SER A 663 -31.71 -32.13 -7.69
CA SER A 663 -32.81 -33.11 -7.66
C SER A 663 -34.10 -32.64 -6.96
N ASN A 664 -34.06 -31.51 -6.25
CA ASN A 664 -35.24 -30.90 -5.64
C ASN A 664 -35.98 -29.98 -6.60
N SER A 665 -35.34 -29.52 -7.70
CA SER A 665 -35.90 -28.50 -8.57
C SER A 665 -37.24 -28.90 -9.18
N THR A 666 -38.13 -27.92 -9.37
CA THR A 666 -39.50 -28.16 -9.88
C THR A 666 -39.75 -27.52 -11.25
N ASN A 667 -40.71 -28.09 -11.99
CA ASN A 667 -41.20 -27.51 -13.24
C ASN A 667 -42.16 -26.33 -12.96
N PRO A 668 -42.56 -25.52 -13.97
CA PRO A 668 -43.48 -24.39 -13.78
C PRO A 668 -44.89 -24.73 -13.23
N LEU A 669 -45.23 -26.01 -13.04
CA LEU A 669 -46.44 -26.49 -12.37
C LEU A 669 -46.19 -26.98 -10.93
N LEU A 670 -45.02 -26.67 -10.36
CA LEU A 670 -44.57 -27.05 -9.02
C LEU A 670 -44.46 -28.57 -8.81
N GLN A 671 -44.26 -29.32 -9.90
CA GLN A 671 -44.00 -30.76 -9.85
C GLN A 671 -42.48 -30.96 -9.81
N PRO A 672 -41.94 -31.86 -8.95
CA PRO A 672 -40.53 -32.23 -9.01
C PRO A 672 -40.13 -32.61 -10.43
N LEU A 673 -39.00 -32.08 -10.91
CA LEU A 673 -38.47 -32.47 -12.20
C LEU A 673 -38.11 -33.96 -12.15
N THR A 674 -38.54 -34.70 -13.17
CA THR A 674 -38.02 -36.05 -13.39
C THR A 674 -36.50 -35.95 -13.51
N PRO A 675 -35.71 -36.75 -12.76
CA PRO A 675 -34.26 -36.74 -12.94
C PRO A 675 -33.92 -37.03 -14.42
N PRO A 676 -32.96 -36.29 -15.01
CA PRO A 676 -32.53 -36.52 -16.39
C PRO A 676 -32.05 -37.97 -16.57
N VAL A 677 -32.19 -38.49 -17.78
CA VAL A 677 -31.80 -39.88 -18.07
C VAL A 677 -30.35 -39.86 -18.51
N SER A 678 -29.44 -40.26 -17.61
CA SER A 678 -28.02 -40.43 -17.93
C SER A 678 -27.86 -41.31 -19.17
N ASP A 679 -27.36 -40.71 -20.24
CA ASP A 679 -26.95 -41.46 -21.42
C ASP A 679 -25.59 -42.12 -21.14
N ALA A 680 -25.63 -43.43 -20.92
CA ALA A 680 -24.45 -44.26 -20.69
C ALA A 680 -23.47 -44.33 -21.89
N GLY A 681 -23.81 -43.74 -23.04
CA GLY A 681 -22.92 -43.57 -24.20
C GLY A 681 -22.22 -42.21 -24.28
N ASN A 682 -22.77 -41.16 -23.66
CA ASN A 682 -22.27 -39.77 -23.79
C ASN A 682 -21.97 -39.05 -22.47
N SER A 683 -22.38 -39.59 -21.32
CA SER A 683 -22.20 -39.03 -19.96
C SER A 683 -22.98 -37.74 -19.63
N ILE A 684 -23.70 -37.16 -20.60
CA ILE A 684 -24.47 -35.91 -20.42
C ILE A 684 -25.86 -36.20 -19.81
N TRP A 685 -26.34 -35.30 -18.95
CA TRP A 685 -27.67 -35.36 -18.32
C TRP A 685 -28.78 -34.71 -19.17
N GLU A 686 -29.08 -35.31 -20.32
CA GLU A 686 -30.16 -34.85 -21.20
C GLU A 686 -31.55 -35.45 -20.85
N PHE A 687 -32.60 -34.79 -21.35
CA PHE A 687 -33.97 -35.29 -21.28
C PHE A 687 -34.34 -36.25 -22.42
N ASN A 688 -33.53 -36.40 -23.49
CA ASN A 688 -33.43 -37.64 -24.30
C ASN A 688 -32.30 -37.61 -25.37
N ASP A 689 -31.50 -38.69 -25.41
CA ASP A 689 -30.66 -39.11 -26.54
C ASP A 689 -31.51 -39.37 -27.80
N ARG A 690 -31.70 -38.35 -28.65
CA ARG A 690 -32.29 -38.48 -30.01
C ARG A 690 -31.76 -37.52 -31.08
N PHE A 691 -30.92 -36.54 -30.75
CA PHE A 691 -30.30 -35.65 -31.74
C PHE A 691 -28.80 -35.53 -31.49
N ASN A 692 -28.02 -36.08 -32.42
CA ASN A 692 -26.55 -36.14 -32.39
C ASN A 692 -25.85 -34.77 -32.58
N TRP A 693 -26.56 -33.66 -32.36
CA TRP A 693 -26.15 -32.28 -32.60
C TRP A 693 -26.21 -31.45 -31.30
N ASP A 694 -27.21 -31.69 -30.44
CA ASP A 694 -27.34 -30.97 -29.16
C ASP A 694 -26.26 -31.44 -28.15
N ALA A 695 -25.86 -32.71 -28.21
CA ALA A 695 -24.89 -33.33 -27.30
C ALA A 695 -23.41 -33.05 -27.63
N LYS A 696 -23.06 -32.89 -28.93
CA LYS A 696 -21.66 -32.85 -29.39
C LYS A 696 -21.45 -31.96 -30.62
N VAL A 697 -20.50 -31.04 -30.53
CA VAL A 697 -19.95 -30.29 -31.67
C VAL A 697 -18.56 -30.84 -32.01
N GLY A 698 -18.28 -31.02 -33.31
CA GLY A 698 -17.04 -31.65 -33.79
C GLY A 698 -16.99 -33.18 -33.61
N ASP A 699 -18.15 -33.85 -33.52
CA ASP A 699 -18.34 -35.30 -33.36
C ASP A 699 -17.78 -35.95 -32.06
N SER A 700 -17.10 -35.21 -31.18
CA SER A 700 -16.43 -35.77 -29.99
C SER A 700 -16.70 -35.07 -28.65
N VAL A 701 -16.67 -33.74 -28.59
CA VAL A 701 -16.68 -32.96 -27.32
C VAL A 701 -18.10 -32.79 -26.78
N PRO A 702 -18.36 -33.02 -25.47
CA PRO A 702 -19.65 -32.73 -24.83
C PRO A 702 -20.01 -31.24 -24.72
N ASP A 703 -21.31 -30.91 -24.67
CA ASP A 703 -21.78 -29.57 -24.25
C ASP A 703 -21.29 -29.22 -22.86
N ALA A 704 -20.80 -27.98 -22.70
CA ALA A 704 -20.25 -27.45 -21.45
C ALA A 704 -19.15 -28.32 -20.80
N SER A 705 -18.41 -29.11 -21.60
CA SER A 705 -17.27 -29.89 -21.13
C SER A 705 -16.29 -28.99 -20.39
N GLY A 706 -15.78 -29.47 -19.25
CA GLY A 706 -14.60 -28.86 -18.66
C GLY A 706 -13.39 -29.04 -19.59
N GLY A 707 -12.45 -28.09 -19.51
CA GLY A 707 -11.22 -28.12 -20.30
C GLY A 707 -10.26 -29.22 -19.85
N ALA A 708 -9.47 -29.77 -20.78
CA ALA A 708 -8.61 -30.93 -20.52
C ALA A 708 -7.20 -30.70 -21.09
N TYR A 709 -6.35 -30.01 -20.33
CA TYR A 709 -4.95 -29.76 -20.70
C TYR A 709 -4.07 -30.96 -20.34
N SER A 710 -3.25 -31.41 -21.29
CA SER A 710 -2.26 -32.46 -21.05
C SER A 710 -0.87 -31.95 -21.45
N PRO A 711 0.00 -31.59 -20.48
CA PRO A 711 1.37 -31.16 -20.78
C PRO A 711 2.18 -32.30 -21.42
N VAL A 712 3.25 -31.94 -22.12
CA VAL A 712 4.07 -32.89 -22.87
C VAL A 712 4.80 -33.83 -21.90
N ALA A 713 4.44 -35.12 -21.93
CA ALA A 713 5.01 -36.15 -21.05
C ALA A 713 6.55 -36.21 -21.15
N GLY A 714 7.24 -36.16 -20.01
CA GLY A 714 8.69 -36.01 -19.90
C GLY A 714 9.16 -34.56 -19.83
N ILE A 715 8.26 -33.59 -19.65
CA ILE A 715 8.56 -32.16 -19.47
C ILE A 715 7.82 -31.66 -18.20
N GLU A 716 8.14 -32.24 -17.06
CA GLU A 716 7.57 -31.89 -15.75
C GLU A 716 8.25 -30.64 -15.14
N THR A 717 8.32 -29.52 -15.90
CA THR A 717 8.95 -28.27 -15.47
C THR A 717 8.10 -27.04 -15.76
N LEU A 718 8.21 -26.02 -14.90
CA LEU A 718 7.60 -24.70 -15.06
C LEU A 718 8.64 -23.66 -15.52
N ASP A 719 9.65 -24.11 -16.27
CA ASP A 719 10.75 -23.26 -16.73
C ASP A 719 10.22 -22.12 -17.63
N PRO A 720 10.32 -20.84 -17.20
CA PRO A 720 9.82 -19.71 -17.99
C PRO A 720 10.57 -19.56 -19.30
N ASP A 721 11.83 -20.00 -19.38
CA ASP A 721 12.68 -19.77 -20.56
C ASP A 721 12.41 -20.83 -21.67
N LEU A 722 11.74 -21.93 -21.30
CA LEU A 722 11.04 -22.84 -22.23
C LEU A 722 9.59 -22.39 -22.53
N ASN A 723 9.13 -21.28 -21.97
CA ASN A 723 7.75 -20.79 -22.00
C ASN A 723 6.74 -21.75 -21.36
N LEU A 724 7.12 -22.38 -20.23
CA LEU A 724 6.28 -23.36 -19.51
C LEU A 724 5.70 -22.82 -18.20
N LEU A 725 6.11 -21.62 -17.78
CA LEU A 725 5.46 -20.85 -16.71
C LEU A 725 4.17 -20.19 -17.23
N LEU A 726 3.12 -21.00 -17.40
CA LEU A 726 1.82 -20.59 -17.97
C LEU A 726 0.79 -20.32 -16.86
N GLY A 727 -0.19 -19.47 -17.13
CA GLY A 727 -1.35 -19.29 -16.24
C GLY A 727 -2.43 -20.34 -16.51
N GLY A 728 -3.41 -20.41 -15.61
CA GLY A 728 -4.59 -21.27 -15.75
C GLY A 728 -5.46 -20.88 -16.95
N SER A 729 -6.43 -21.73 -17.28
CA SER A 729 -7.40 -21.48 -18.35
C SER A 729 -8.65 -20.75 -17.86
N GLY A 730 -9.31 -20.03 -18.76
CA GLY A 730 -10.61 -19.43 -18.50
C GLY A 730 -11.74 -20.46 -18.57
N GLY A 731 -12.72 -20.32 -17.68
CA GLY A 731 -13.96 -21.08 -17.72
C GLY A 731 -14.83 -20.70 -18.92
N GLY A 732 -15.68 -21.62 -19.38
CA GLY A 732 -16.57 -21.43 -20.51
C GLY A 732 -17.75 -20.51 -20.20
N GLY A 733 -18.11 -19.68 -21.18
CA GLY A 733 -19.30 -18.85 -21.11
C GLY A 733 -20.56 -19.69 -21.29
N ALA A 734 -21.60 -19.38 -20.53
CA ALA A 734 -22.88 -20.05 -20.70
C ALA A 734 -23.63 -19.47 -21.90
N GLY A 735 -24.20 -20.30 -22.79
CA GLY A 735 -25.15 -19.85 -23.82
C GLY A 735 -26.48 -19.35 -23.26
N MET A 736 -27.41 -18.95 -24.12
CA MET A 736 -28.77 -18.62 -23.70
C MET A 736 -29.52 -19.84 -23.13
N SER A 737 -30.43 -19.60 -22.18
CA SER A 737 -31.38 -20.63 -21.70
C SER A 737 -32.75 -20.44 -22.34
N GLN A 738 -33.56 -21.51 -22.38
CA GLN A 738 -34.98 -21.43 -22.81
C GLN A 738 -35.95 -21.90 -21.71
N HIS A 739 -35.46 -22.14 -20.48
CA HIS A 739 -36.22 -22.80 -19.42
C HIS A 739 -37.56 -22.09 -19.12
N GLY A 740 -38.65 -22.86 -19.13
CA GLY A 740 -39.99 -22.35 -18.85
C GLY A 740 -40.72 -21.72 -20.05
N SER A 741 -40.19 -21.82 -21.27
CA SER A 741 -41.02 -21.62 -22.48
C SER A 741 -42.12 -22.70 -22.52
N TYR A 742 -43.26 -22.37 -23.11
CA TYR A 742 -44.48 -23.20 -23.11
C TYR A 742 -44.89 -23.55 -24.53
N SER A 743 -45.29 -24.80 -24.75
CA SER A 743 -45.75 -25.34 -26.04
C SER A 743 -47.04 -26.15 -25.84
N LEU A 744 -48.04 -25.89 -26.70
CA LEU A 744 -49.31 -26.62 -26.67
C LEU A 744 -49.14 -28.02 -27.27
N ASP A 745 -49.33 -29.07 -26.46
CA ASP A 745 -49.30 -30.46 -26.95
C ASP A 745 -50.46 -30.71 -27.93
N PRO A 746 -50.19 -31.06 -29.21
CA PRO A 746 -51.21 -31.33 -30.21
C PRO A 746 -52.08 -32.57 -29.90
N ASN A 747 -51.76 -33.37 -28.89
CA ASN A 747 -52.59 -34.49 -28.44
C ASN A 747 -53.58 -34.11 -27.32
N THR A 748 -53.45 -32.93 -26.70
CA THR A 748 -54.47 -32.44 -25.76
C THR A 748 -55.71 -31.96 -26.51
N ASN A 749 -56.88 -32.49 -26.13
CA ASN A 749 -58.11 -32.36 -26.91
C ASN A 749 -58.85 -31.02 -26.68
N HIS A 750 -58.11 -29.90 -26.67
CA HIS A 750 -58.64 -28.55 -26.51
C HIS A 750 -59.18 -28.02 -27.85
N SER A 751 -60.47 -28.27 -28.10
CA SER A 751 -61.14 -28.04 -29.38
C SER A 751 -61.44 -26.57 -29.72
N LEU A 752 -60.53 -25.64 -29.43
CA LEU A 752 -60.67 -24.20 -29.73
C LEU A 752 -59.90 -23.79 -30.99
N PHE A 753 -58.73 -24.37 -31.27
CA PHE A 753 -57.88 -24.00 -32.43
C PHE A 753 -58.02 -24.99 -33.60
N ASN A 754 -59.25 -25.29 -34.01
CA ASN A 754 -59.55 -26.26 -35.07
C ASN A 754 -59.39 -25.64 -36.49
N GLY A 755 -58.15 -25.31 -36.88
CA GLY A 755 -57.86 -24.62 -38.14
C GLY A 755 -56.68 -25.14 -38.97
N ASN A 756 -55.59 -25.62 -38.35
CA ASN A 756 -54.34 -25.94 -39.07
C ASN A 756 -54.21 -27.43 -39.42
N PRO A 757 -54.21 -27.84 -40.70
CA PRO A 757 -54.22 -29.25 -41.12
C PRO A 757 -52.85 -29.96 -41.05
N SER A 758 -51.81 -29.30 -40.54
CA SER A 758 -50.42 -29.77 -40.59
C SER A 758 -49.98 -30.65 -39.41
N GLY A 759 -50.69 -30.62 -38.28
CA GLY A 759 -50.32 -31.39 -37.07
C GLY A 759 -49.05 -30.92 -36.35
N LEU A 760 -48.52 -29.74 -36.72
CA LEU A 760 -47.38 -29.11 -36.07
C LEU A 760 -47.79 -28.59 -34.69
N GLY A 761 -47.02 -28.93 -33.64
CA GLY A 761 -47.19 -28.38 -32.29
C GLY A 761 -46.47 -27.04 -32.15
N TRP A 762 -47.17 -26.01 -31.66
CA TRP A 762 -46.69 -24.63 -31.61
C TRP A 762 -46.06 -24.30 -30.26
N ILE A 763 -45.03 -23.46 -30.26
CA ILE A 763 -44.58 -22.77 -29.05
C ILE A 763 -45.57 -21.61 -28.83
N ASP A 764 -46.19 -21.57 -27.65
CA ASP A 764 -47.29 -20.68 -27.31
C ASP A 764 -46.81 -19.51 -26.42
N SER A 765 -45.75 -19.71 -25.64
CA SER A 765 -44.92 -18.59 -25.16
C SER A 765 -43.44 -18.96 -25.19
N PHE A 766 -42.61 -18.14 -25.84
CA PHE A 766 -41.16 -18.29 -25.90
C PHE A 766 -40.49 -17.42 -24.83
N ARG A 767 -39.58 -18.00 -24.05
CA ARG A 767 -38.89 -17.36 -22.93
C ARG A 767 -37.39 -17.61 -23.05
N THR A 768 -36.59 -16.54 -22.99
CA THR A 768 -35.14 -16.59 -23.19
C THR A 768 -34.43 -15.62 -22.24
N CYS A 769 -33.21 -15.98 -21.84
CA CYS A 769 -32.28 -15.15 -21.07
C CYS A 769 -30.89 -15.16 -21.75
N SER A 770 -30.04 -14.20 -21.39
CA SER A 770 -28.60 -14.30 -21.64
C SER A 770 -27.99 -15.34 -20.69
N GLY A 771 -26.89 -15.98 -21.10
CA GLY A 771 -26.03 -16.73 -20.18
C GLY A 771 -24.93 -15.83 -19.58
N ALA A 772 -24.40 -16.23 -18.43
CA ALA A 772 -23.29 -15.54 -17.78
C ALA A 772 -21.92 -15.85 -18.44
N GLY A 773 -20.93 -15.00 -18.19
CA GLY A 773 -19.55 -15.26 -18.59
C GLY A 773 -18.87 -16.27 -17.66
N GLY A 774 -17.86 -16.98 -18.17
CA GLY A 774 -16.97 -17.79 -17.35
C GLY A 774 -15.91 -16.94 -16.64
N GLY A 775 -15.39 -17.45 -15.52
CA GLY A 775 -14.30 -16.82 -14.78
C GLY A 775 -12.95 -16.96 -15.49
N ALA A 776 -11.97 -16.14 -15.12
CA ALA A 776 -10.62 -16.22 -15.66
C ALA A 776 -9.75 -17.25 -14.93
N GLY A 777 -8.75 -17.78 -15.61
CA GLY A 777 -7.72 -18.58 -14.96
C GLY A 777 -6.84 -17.75 -14.03
N GLY A 778 -6.24 -18.40 -13.04
CA GLY A 778 -5.23 -17.82 -12.17
C GLY A 778 -3.89 -17.60 -12.90
N GLY A 779 -3.16 -16.57 -12.50
CA GLY A 779 -1.91 -16.16 -13.14
C GLY A 779 -0.72 -17.10 -12.92
N ALA A 780 0.36 -16.80 -13.62
CA ALA A 780 1.64 -17.47 -13.52
C ALA A 780 2.63 -16.63 -12.70
N LEU A 781 3.26 -17.26 -11.71
CA LEU A 781 4.10 -16.61 -10.70
C LEU A 781 5.44 -17.34 -10.55
N GLN A 782 6.56 -16.65 -10.79
CA GLN A 782 7.88 -17.08 -10.33
C GLN A 782 8.27 -16.27 -9.09
N ILE A 783 8.71 -16.97 -8.05
CA ILE A 783 9.38 -16.39 -6.89
C ILE A 783 10.75 -17.07 -6.81
N HIS A 784 11.83 -16.31 -6.94
CA HIS A 784 13.19 -16.79 -6.71
C HIS A 784 13.87 -15.97 -5.62
N THR A 785 14.05 -16.55 -4.43
CA THR A 785 14.67 -15.88 -3.27
C THR A 785 16.04 -16.47 -2.98
N GLY A 786 17.08 -15.62 -2.95
CA GLY A 786 18.41 -16.05 -2.53
C GLY A 786 18.57 -16.14 -1.03
N GLY A 787 17.86 -15.31 -0.27
CA GLY A 787 17.81 -15.36 1.20
C GLY A 787 16.65 -16.22 1.72
N ARG A 788 16.00 -15.77 2.79
CA ARG A 788 14.83 -16.42 3.40
C ARG A 788 13.55 -16.10 2.62
N PHE A 789 12.75 -17.11 2.29
CA PHE A 789 11.35 -16.96 1.89
C PHE A 789 10.44 -17.23 3.08
N ALA A 790 9.59 -16.28 3.44
CA ALA A 790 8.65 -16.43 4.54
C ALA A 790 7.25 -15.93 4.18
N VAL A 791 6.21 -16.72 4.50
CA VAL A 791 4.81 -16.38 4.24
C VAL A 791 3.95 -16.66 5.46
N THR A 792 3.40 -15.61 6.05
CA THR A 792 2.42 -15.68 7.15
C THR A 792 1.05 -15.12 6.77
N GLY A 793 0.98 -14.35 5.68
CA GLY A 793 -0.25 -13.92 5.01
C GLY A 793 -0.70 -14.92 3.95
N LEU A 794 -0.99 -14.43 2.74
CA LEU A 794 -1.47 -15.25 1.61
C LEU A 794 -0.69 -14.95 0.32
N VAL A 795 -0.37 -16.00 -0.43
CA VAL A 795 -0.04 -15.92 -1.86
C VAL A 795 -1.14 -16.65 -2.63
N SER A 796 -1.82 -15.98 -3.56
CA SER A 796 -2.88 -16.58 -4.39
C SER A 796 -2.52 -16.54 -5.87
N VAL A 797 -2.77 -17.66 -6.56
CA VAL A 797 -2.96 -17.77 -8.01
C VAL A 797 -4.27 -18.51 -8.31
N ASP A 798 -5.30 -18.28 -7.50
CA ASP A 798 -6.60 -18.97 -7.65
C ASP A 798 -7.29 -18.60 -8.99
N GLY A 799 -8.09 -19.52 -9.53
CA GLY A 799 -8.99 -19.23 -10.64
C GLY A 799 -10.18 -18.39 -10.18
N GLY A 800 -10.65 -17.50 -11.04
CA GLY A 800 -11.84 -16.67 -10.78
C GLY A 800 -13.14 -17.45 -10.99
N ASP A 801 -14.15 -17.13 -10.20
CA ASP A 801 -15.46 -17.78 -10.22
C ASP A 801 -16.24 -17.49 -11.52
N GLY A 802 -17.10 -18.43 -11.92
CA GLY A 802 -18.05 -18.25 -13.00
C GLY A 802 -19.19 -17.31 -12.62
N GLY A 803 -19.77 -16.60 -13.60
CA GLY A 803 -20.76 -15.56 -13.33
C GLY A 803 -22.10 -16.13 -12.83
N ASP A 804 -22.58 -15.59 -11.70
CA ASP A 804 -23.88 -15.91 -11.10
C ASP A 804 -25.08 -15.35 -11.88
N SER A 805 -26.28 -15.89 -11.64
CA SER A 805 -27.53 -15.16 -11.86
C SER A 805 -27.79 -14.18 -10.71
N GLU A 806 -27.96 -12.89 -11.02
CA GLU A 806 -28.25 -11.86 -10.00
C GLU A 806 -29.59 -12.14 -9.25
N PHE A 807 -30.50 -12.93 -9.82
CA PHE A 807 -31.71 -13.38 -9.13
C PHE A 807 -31.41 -14.27 -7.92
N MET A 808 -30.40 -15.13 -8.01
CA MET A 808 -30.00 -16.05 -6.93
C MET A 808 -29.38 -15.30 -5.74
N LEU A 809 -28.59 -14.26 -6.01
CA LEU A 809 -27.99 -13.39 -4.99
C LEU A 809 -29.04 -12.59 -4.20
N ASN A 810 -30.17 -12.23 -4.83
CA ASN A 810 -31.14 -11.28 -4.28
C ASN A 810 -32.39 -11.90 -3.61
N ARG A 811 -32.58 -13.24 -3.64
CA ARG A 811 -33.69 -13.90 -2.95
C ARG A 811 -33.28 -15.22 -2.29
N PRO A 812 -33.80 -15.54 -1.09
CA PRO A 812 -33.61 -16.88 -0.51
C PRO A 812 -34.23 -17.93 -1.43
N TYR A 813 -33.40 -18.88 -1.87
CA TYR A 813 -33.73 -19.88 -2.88
C TYR A 813 -34.93 -20.76 -2.48
N SER A 814 -35.84 -20.91 -3.44
CA SER A 814 -36.90 -21.93 -3.48
C SER A 814 -37.54 -21.89 -4.86
N ASP A 815 -37.73 -23.01 -5.54
CA ASP A 815 -38.24 -23.06 -6.91
C ASP A 815 -39.55 -22.30 -7.12
N PHE A 816 -40.45 -22.36 -6.13
CA PHE A 816 -41.71 -21.62 -6.13
C PHE A 816 -41.52 -20.12 -6.39
N ASN A 817 -40.43 -19.52 -5.91
CA ASN A 817 -40.13 -18.11 -6.13
C ASN A 817 -39.46 -17.86 -7.49
N ALA A 818 -38.63 -18.78 -8.00
CA ALA A 818 -38.07 -18.69 -9.35
C ALA A 818 -39.16 -18.78 -10.42
N ILE A 819 -40.09 -19.74 -10.28
CA ILE A 819 -41.20 -19.97 -11.21
C ILE A 819 -42.17 -18.79 -11.28
N ASN A 820 -42.51 -18.18 -10.13
CA ASN A 820 -43.52 -17.12 -10.05
C ASN A 820 -42.97 -15.68 -10.14
N PHE A 821 -41.65 -15.48 -10.00
CA PHE A 821 -41.05 -14.12 -9.96
C PHE A 821 -39.66 -14.00 -10.61
N GLY A 822 -39.09 -15.06 -11.16
CA GLY A 822 -37.75 -15.05 -11.75
C GLY A 822 -37.73 -14.75 -13.25
N PRO A 823 -36.63 -14.18 -13.77
CA PRO A 823 -36.30 -14.26 -15.19
C PRO A 823 -36.20 -15.73 -15.65
N PRO A 824 -36.43 -16.03 -16.94
CA PRO A 824 -36.48 -17.40 -17.43
C PRO A 824 -35.08 -18.02 -17.65
N GLY A 825 -34.48 -18.52 -16.57
CA GLY A 825 -33.53 -19.64 -16.65
C GLY A 825 -32.06 -19.31 -16.80
N ASP A 826 -31.62 -18.11 -16.41
CA ASP A 826 -30.22 -17.66 -16.38
C ASP A 826 -29.23 -18.78 -16.09
N ALA A 827 -28.23 -18.92 -16.93
CA ALA A 827 -27.21 -19.96 -16.85
C ALA A 827 -25.90 -19.40 -16.27
N GLY A 828 -25.31 -20.15 -15.34
CA GLY A 828 -24.05 -19.77 -14.72
C GLY A 828 -22.85 -20.17 -15.60
N GLY A 829 -21.84 -19.31 -15.65
CA GLY A 829 -20.59 -19.59 -16.37
C GLY A 829 -19.70 -20.57 -15.59
N GLY A 830 -18.72 -21.18 -16.27
CA GLY A 830 -17.75 -22.06 -15.62
C GLY A 830 -16.69 -21.25 -14.86
N GLY A 831 -16.16 -21.81 -13.78
CA GLY A 831 -15.00 -21.24 -13.09
C GLY A 831 -13.72 -21.39 -13.92
N GLY A 832 -12.79 -20.44 -13.78
CA GLY A 832 -11.45 -20.57 -14.36
C GLY A 832 -10.56 -21.50 -13.52
N SER A 833 -9.52 -22.07 -14.13
CA SER A 833 -8.60 -22.96 -13.41
C SER A 833 -7.62 -22.18 -12.53
N GLY A 834 -7.09 -22.81 -11.50
CA GLY A 834 -5.93 -22.29 -10.77
C GLY A 834 -4.71 -22.11 -11.68
N GLY A 835 -3.83 -21.18 -11.29
CA GLY A 835 -2.63 -20.79 -12.02
C GLY A 835 -1.40 -21.66 -11.77
N SER A 836 -0.21 -21.07 -11.87
CA SER A 836 1.04 -21.77 -11.55
C SER A 836 2.02 -20.97 -10.69
N ILE A 837 2.73 -21.68 -9.81
CA ILE A 837 3.80 -21.11 -8.97
C ILE A 837 5.09 -21.91 -9.18
N LEU A 838 6.15 -21.24 -9.63
CA LEU A 838 7.53 -21.71 -9.53
C LEU A 838 8.19 -21.00 -8.33
N LEU A 839 8.42 -21.74 -7.24
CA LEU A 839 9.04 -21.23 -6.03
C LEU A 839 10.45 -21.80 -5.86
N GLN A 840 11.46 -20.93 -5.95
CA GLN A 840 12.88 -21.25 -5.86
C GLN A 840 13.47 -20.56 -4.62
N ALA A 841 13.96 -21.33 -3.66
CA ALA A 841 14.45 -20.84 -2.36
C ALA A 841 15.88 -21.34 -2.08
N GLY A 842 16.85 -20.45 -2.27
CA GLY A 842 18.28 -20.69 -1.98
C GLY A 842 18.60 -20.71 -0.48
N GLY A 843 17.85 -19.97 0.33
CA GLY A 843 17.96 -19.96 1.79
C GLY A 843 16.83 -20.71 2.50
N ILE A 844 16.38 -20.14 3.63
CA ILE A 844 15.40 -20.76 4.53
C ILE A 844 13.98 -20.62 3.98
N LEU A 845 13.25 -21.74 3.88
CA LEU A 845 11.81 -21.80 3.60
C LEU A 845 11.00 -21.79 4.92
N ASP A 846 10.18 -20.75 5.14
CA ASP A 846 9.40 -20.56 6.39
C ASP A 846 7.95 -20.13 6.08
N VAL A 847 7.16 -21.09 5.59
CA VAL A 847 5.82 -20.88 5.03
C VAL A 847 4.76 -21.43 5.99
N GLY A 848 3.71 -20.64 6.23
CA GLY A 848 2.56 -21.03 7.04
C GLY A 848 1.70 -22.14 6.40
N SER A 849 0.75 -22.69 7.17
CA SER A 849 -0.15 -23.72 6.65
C SER A 849 -1.24 -23.13 5.75
N ASN A 850 -1.45 -23.70 4.56
CA ASN A 850 -2.43 -23.27 3.55
C ASN A 850 -2.28 -21.79 3.14
N THR A 851 -1.06 -21.24 3.15
CA THR A 851 -0.80 -19.83 2.75
C THR A 851 -0.45 -19.65 1.28
N LEU A 852 -0.32 -20.74 0.51
CA LEU A 852 -0.14 -20.75 -0.95
C LEU A 852 -1.40 -21.33 -1.61
N SER A 853 -2.24 -20.49 -2.22
CA SER A 853 -3.53 -20.91 -2.81
C SER A 853 -3.46 -20.96 -4.34
N LEU A 854 -3.93 -22.06 -4.91
CA LEU A 854 -3.97 -22.37 -6.34
C LEU A 854 -5.21 -23.22 -6.68
N SER A 855 -6.35 -22.85 -6.11
CA SER A 855 -7.67 -23.44 -6.34
C SER A 855 -8.18 -23.08 -7.74
N GLY A 856 -9.06 -23.90 -8.32
CA GLY A 856 -9.95 -23.42 -9.38
C GLY A 856 -11.10 -22.60 -8.78
N GLY A 857 -11.67 -21.69 -9.58
CA GLY A 857 -12.87 -20.94 -9.20
C GLY A 857 -14.13 -21.80 -9.26
N GLU A 858 -15.15 -21.46 -8.49
CA GLU A 858 -16.43 -22.18 -8.46
C GLU A 858 -17.26 -21.93 -9.74
N GLY A 859 -18.06 -22.92 -10.14
CA GLY A 859 -19.04 -22.80 -11.21
C GLY A 859 -20.22 -21.91 -10.82
N GLY A 860 -20.47 -20.83 -11.56
CA GLY A 860 -21.47 -19.82 -11.23
C GLY A 860 -22.90 -20.36 -11.11
N LEU A 861 -23.72 -19.76 -10.25
CA LEU A 861 -25.04 -20.25 -9.89
C LEU A 861 -26.13 -19.83 -10.89
N GLY A 862 -26.40 -20.70 -11.87
CA GLY A 862 -27.59 -20.62 -12.72
C GLY A 862 -28.92 -20.73 -11.95
N SER A 863 -29.90 -19.93 -12.36
CA SER A 863 -31.18 -19.69 -11.66
C SER A 863 -32.15 -20.87 -11.61
N ALA A 864 -31.89 -21.93 -12.37
CA ALA A 864 -32.79 -23.07 -12.54
C ALA A 864 -32.10 -24.41 -12.26
N GLY A 865 -31.03 -24.47 -11.46
CA GLY A 865 -30.26 -25.72 -11.29
C GLY A 865 -29.51 -26.07 -12.58
N ASN A 866 -28.76 -25.09 -13.06
CA ASN A 866 -27.95 -25.10 -14.27
C ASN A 866 -26.69 -24.26 -14.03
N HIS A 867 -25.96 -24.66 -13.00
CA HIS A 867 -24.72 -24.02 -12.56
C HIS A 867 -23.58 -24.35 -13.52
N GLY A 868 -22.53 -23.54 -13.52
CA GLY A 868 -21.31 -23.85 -14.24
C GLY A 868 -20.58 -25.07 -13.66
N GLY A 869 -19.54 -25.51 -14.36
CA GLY A 869 -18.55 -26.43 -13.82
C GLY A 869 -17.40 -25.67 -13.15
N ASP A 870 -16.88 -26.23 -12.07
CA ASP A 870 -15.74 -25.70 -11.33
C ASP A 870 -14.44 -25.83 -12.14
N GLY A 871 -13.52 -24.89 -11.95
CA GLY A 871 -12.20 -24.92 -12.58
C GLY A 871 -11.29 -26.01 -11.97
N GLY A 872 -10.38 -26.54 -12.78
CA GLY A 872 -9.29 -27.39 -12.30
C GLY A 872 -8.36 -26.63 -11.35
N SER A 873 -7.73 -27.34 -10.41
CA SER A 873 -6.67 -26.77 -9.56
C SER A 873 -5.39 -26.51 -10.35
N GLY A 874 -4.63 -25.50 -9.89
CA GLY A 874 -3.35 -25.09 -10.45
C GLY A 874 -2.20 -26.03 -10.11
N VAL A 875 -0.97 -25.56 -10.26
CA VAL A 875 0.25 -26.33 -9.97
C VAL A 875 1.32 -25.49 -9.27
N ILE A 876 2.03 -26.10 -8.32
CA ILE A 876 3.21 -25.50 -7.68
C ILE A 876 4.42 -26.43 -7.78
N ARG A 877 5.57 -25.87 -8.14
CA ARG A 877 6.88 -26.52 -8.13
C ARG A 877 7.77 -25.83 -7.10
N PHE A 878 8.27 -26.61 -6.14
CA PHE A 878 9.24 -26.18 -5.15
C PHE A 878 10.66 -26.57 -5.60
N GLU A 879 11.60 -25.63 -5.53
CA GLU A 879 13.03 -25.86 -5.71
C GLU A 879 13.74 -25.27 -4.49
N THR A 880 14.18 -26.13 -3.57
CA THR A 880 14.84 -25.75 -2.32
C THR A 880 16.32 -26.12 -2.37
N ASN A 881 17.17 -25.37 -1.66
CA ASN A 881 18.59 -25.71 -1.52
C ASN A 881 18.77 -27.11 -0.86
N ALA A 882 17.92 -27.46 0.11
CA ALA A 882 17.98 -28.76 0.76
C ALA A 882 17.58 -29.93 -0.15
N GLY A 883 16.56 -29.78 -0.99
CA GLY A 883 16.04 -30.83 -1.88
C GLY A 883 15.49 -32.09 -1.18
N ASP A 884 15.45 -32.10 0.15
CA ASP A 884 15.14 -33.24 1.02
C ASP A 884 13.73 -33.11 1.66
N GLU A 885 12.99 -32.04 1.37
CA GLU A 885 11.64 -31.80 1.88
C GLU A 885 10.66 -32.91 1.47
N THR A 886 10.05 -33.58 2.44
CA THR A 886 9.02 -34.58 2.16
C THR A 886 7.77 -33.91 1.58
N LEU A 887 7.16 -34.51 0.54
CA LEU A 887 5.90 -34.04 -0.06
C LEU A 887 4.81 -33.77 1.00
N ALA A 888 4.73 -34.60 2.05
CA ALA A 888 3.77 -34.42 3.15
C ALA A 888 4.00 -33.19 4.04
N ALA A 889 5.17 -32.53 3.96
CA ALA A 889 5.41 -31.23 4.57
C ALA A 889 4.94 -30.12 3.63
N LEU A 890 5.35 -30.19 2.35
CA LEU A 890 4.98 -29.22 1.31
C LEU A 890 3.46 -29.14 1.08
N GLN A 891 2.77 -30.29 1.14
CA GLN A 891 1.30 -30.39 1.14
C GLN A 891 0.63 -29.44 2.15
N THR A 892 1.17 -29.33 3.37
CA THR A 892 0.54 -28.51 4.42
C THR A 892 0.64 -27.01 4.17
N LEU A 893 1.45 -26.56 3.20
CA LEU A 893 1.64 -25.17 2.84
C LEU A 893 0.60 -24.66 1.83
N VAL A 894 -0.09 -25.60 1.15
CA VAL A 894 -0.83 -25.35 -0.10
C VAL A 894 -2.34 -25.53 0.10
N SER A 895 -3.13 -24.79 -0.67
CA SER A 895 -4.58 -24.95 -0.81
C SER A 895 -4.96 -25.06 -2.29
N PRO A 896 -5.80 -26.03 -2.71
CA PRO A 896 -6.33 -27.16 -1.91
C PRO A 896 -5.24 -28.16 -1.51
N ASP A 897 -5.52 -29.04 -0.55
CA ASP A 897 -4.58 -30.04 -0.02
C ASP A 897 -4.48 -31.33 -0.89
N GLU A 898 -5.23 -31.42 -1.99
CA GLU A 898 -5.14 -32.52 -2.97
C GLU A 898 -3.92 -32.39 -3.90
N SER A 899 -2.74 -32.80 -3.42
CA SER A 899 -1.55 -32.94 -4.27
C SER A 899 -1.49 -34.31 -4.97
N VAL A 900 -1.20 -34.35 -6.26
CA VAL A 900 -0.80 -35.59 -6.96
C VAL A 900 0.70 -35.83 -6.78
N ASP A 901 1.08 -36.91 -6.09
CA ASP A 901 2.44 -37.44 -6.15
C ASP A 901 2.68 -38.03 -7.55
N LEU A 902 3.26 -37.24 -8.45
CA LEU A 902 3.77 -37.68 -9.75
C LEU A 902 5.07 -38.50 -9.55
N ALA A 903 4.95 -39.61 -8.81
CA ALA A 903 6.04 -40.43 -8.27
C ALA A 903 7.16 -40.61 -9.31
N PRO A 904 8.39 -40.12 -9.02
CA PRO A 904 9.21 -39.41 -9.99
C PRO A 904 9.42 -40.14 -11.32
N VAL A 905 8.61 -39.74 -12.31
CA VAL A 905 8.68 -40.24 -13.69
C VAL A 905 9.71 -39.46 -14.52
N GLY A 906 9.90 -38.18 -14.18
CA GLY A 906 11.01 -37.38 -14.69
C GLY A 906 12.35 -37.96 -14.25
N SER A 907 13.29 -38.08 -15.18
CA SER A 907 14.71 -38.05 -14.82
C SER A 907 15.01 -36.76 -14.07
N SER A 908 16.04 -36.77 -13.21
CA SER A 908 16.62 -35.53 -12.66
C SER A 908 16.72 -34.49 -13.78
N GLY A 909 15.99 -33.37 -13.64
CA GLY A 909 15.99 -32.33 -14.66
C GLY A 909 17.42 -31.91 -14.97
N LEU A 910 17.68 -31.55 -16.22
CA LEU A 910 18.83 -30.66 -16.44
C LEU A 910 18.57 -29.43 -15.56
N PRO A 911 19.51 -29.02 -14.69
CA PRO A 911 19.31 -27.85 -13.86
C PRO A 911 18.98 -26.63 -14.72
N ASN A 912 18.26 -25.65 -14.19
CA ASN A 912 17.88 -24.46 -14.94
C ASN A 912 19.11 -23.59 -15.22
N ARG A 913 19.85 -23.98 -16.26
CA ARG A 913 21.19 -23.52 -16.65
C ARG A 913 21.10 -22.21 -17.44
N VAL A 914 20.14 -21.35 -17.11
CA VAL A 914 19.62 -20.34 -18.03
C VAL A 914 20.04 -18.94 -17.63
N ILE A 915 20.62 -18.28 -18.62
CA ILE A 915 20.96 -16.86 -18.65
C ILE A 915 19.65 -16.06 -18.60
N HIS A 916 19.39 -15.34 -17.51
CA HIS A 916 18.23 -14.46 -17.43
C HIS A 916 18.63 -13.05 -17.91
N GLU A 917 18.53 -12.82 -19.22
CA GLU A 917 18.70 -11.49 -19.82
C GLU A 917 17.43 -10.65 -19.62
N GLY A 918 17.39 -9.83 -18.57
CA GLY A 918 16.39 -8.77 -18.44
C GLY A 918 16.77 -7.56 -19.31
N ASP A 919 16.08 -7.36 -20.45
CA ASP A 919 16.27 -6.17 -21.29
C ASP A 919 15.44 -4.99 -20.76
N PHE A 920 15.97 -4.34 -19.73
CA PHE A 920 15.36 -3.14 -19.17
C PHE A 920 15.49 -1.99 -20.16
N GLY A 921 14.39 -1.71 -20.87
CA GLY A 921 14.28 -0.72 -21.96
C GLY A 921 14.55 0.72 -21.50
N ALA A 922 15.82 1.06 -21.27
CA ALA A 922 16.27 2.32 -20.72
C ALA A 922 16.66 3.31 -21.84
N SER A 923 16.08 4.51 -21.78
CA SER A 923 16.42 5.62 -22.70
C SER A 923 17.72 6.36 -22.33
N THR A 924 18.35 5.97 -21.21
CA THR A 924 19.59 6.52 -20.66
C THR A 924 20.41 5.38 -20.02
N PRO A 925 21.74 5.35 -20.20
CA PRO A 925 22.52 4.12 -20.05
C PRO A 925 22.94 3.83 -18.60
N ILE A 926 22.03 3.28 -17.80
CA ILE A 926 22.40 2.08 -17.03
C ILE A 926 22.36 0.94 -18.04
N GLY A 927 23.35 0.04 -18.02
CA GLY A 927 23.39 -1.08 -18.96
C GLY A 927 22.24 -2.06 -18.78
N SER A 928 22.05 -2.94 -19.75
CA SER A 928 21.38 -4.22 -19.53
C SER A 928 22.01 -4.93 -18.32
N PHE A 929 21.26 -5.71 -17.57
CA PHE A 929 21.80 -6.43 -16.41
C PHE A 929 21.15 -7.80 -16.27
N SER A 930 21.96 -8.77 -15.84
CA SER A 930 21.50 -10.13 -15.62
C SER A 930 20.54 -10.20 -14.43
N SER A 931 19.37 -10.77 -14.67
CA SER A 931 18.46 -11.27 -13.64
C SER A 931 18.99 -12.57 -13.02
N ASN A 932 19.96 -13.23 -13.66
CA ASN A 932 20.74 -14.34 -13.12
C ASN A 932 21.96 -13.76 -12.39
N ALA A 933 21.81 -13.57 -11.08
CA ALA A 933 22.81 -12.94 -10.23
C ALA A 933 22.63 -13.37 -8.77
N SER A 934 23.69 -13.24 -7.98
CA SER A 934 23.69 -13.40 -6.52
C SER A 934 24.48 -12.24 -5.91
N GLY A 935 24.31 -11.98 -4.62
CA GLY A 935 25.08 -10.91 -3.99
C GLY A 935 24.73 -10.64 -2.54
N VAL A 936 25.46 -9.71 -1.95
CA VAL A 936 25.37 -9.35 -0.55
C VAL A 936 25.12 -7.85 -0.36
N ARG A 937 24.42 -7.52 0.72
CA ARG A 937 24.46 -6.19 1.34
C ARG A 937 25.35 -6.25 2.56
N SER A 938 26.17 -5.22 2.78
CA SER A 938 26.89 -5.03 4.03
C SER A 938 26.11 -4.15 5.01
N HIS A 939 26.28 -4.42 6.30
CA HIS A 939 25.98 -3.47 7.36
C HIS A 939 26.85 -2.21 7.23
N TRP A 940 26.46 -1.14 7.93
CA TRP A 940 27.14 0.14 7.83
C TRP A 940 28.51 0.15 8.52
N PHE A 941 29.56 0.39 7.74
CA PHE A 941 30.90 0.64 8.25
C PHE A 941 30.93 1.94 9.03
N LEU A 942 31.43 1.85 10.26
CA LEU A 942 31.38 2.90 11.28
C LEU A 942 32.80 3.26 11.72
N PRO A 943 33.20 4.55 11.63
CA PRO A 943 34.44 5.00 12.24
C PRO A 943 34.25 5.11 13.76
N ALA A 944 35.37 5.26 14.48
CA ALA A 944 35.34 5.47 15.93
C ALA A 944 34.43 6.64 16.34
N ASN A 945 33.84 6.60 17.53
CA ASN A 945 32.88 7.62 18.00
C ASN A 945 33.49 9.03 18.19
N ASN A 946 34.79 9.20 18.03
CA ASN A 946 35.46 10.49 17.99
C ASN A 946 35.66 11.04 16.56
N VAL A 947 35.13 10.36 15.54
CA VAL A 947 35.14 10.79 14.13
C VAL A 947 33.71 11.15 13.74
N MET A 948 33.54 12.38 13.25
CA MET A 948 32.25 13.04 13.01
C MET A 948 31.85 13.07 11.54
N LEU A 949 32.83 13.12 10.62
CA LEU A 949 32.67 13.04 9.17
C LEU A 949 33.78 12.17 8.55
N LEU A 950 33.54 11.71 7.32
CA LEU A 950 34.47 11.00 6.45
C LEU A 950 34.51 11.65 5.06
N ASP A 951 35.69 12.12 4.64
CA ASP A 951 36.02 12.32 3.22
C ASP A 951 36.66 11.03 2.69
N PHE A 952 35.99 10.34 1.77
CA PHE A 952 36.53 9.14 1.16
C PHE A 952 37.64 9.50 0.18
N SER A 953 38.85 9.03 0.47
CA SER A 953 40.06 9.29 -0.33
C SER A 953 40.31 8.24 -1.43
N GLY A 954 39.70 7.06 -1.32
CA GLY A 954 39.65 6.06 -2.38
C GLY A 954 38.86 4.80 -2.01
N TYR A 955 38.67 3.91 -2.99
CA TYR A 955 38.18 2.55 -2.76
C TYR A 955 38.98 1.53 -3.59
N ARG A 956 39.00 0.27 -3.15
CA ARG A 956 39.52 -0.88 -3.91
C ARG A 956 38.63 -2.10 -3.68
N ILE A 957 38.44 -2.90 -4.74
CA ILE A 957 37.85 -4.24 -4.67
C ILE A 957 38.84 -5.20 -5.31
N THR A 958 39.25 -6.22 -4.56
CA THR A 958 40.18 -7.27 -5.01
C THR A 958 39.39 -8.53 -5.32
N CYS A 959 39.54 -9.05 -6.54
CA CYS A 959 38.93 -10.29 -6.98
C CYS A 959 40.01 -11.29 -7.41
N THR A 960 39.73 -12.58 -7.26
CA THR A 960 40.59 -13.68 -7.69
C THR A 960 39.76 -14.75 -8.41
N TYR A 961 40.33 -15.36 -9.45
CA TYR A 961 39.71 -16.46 -10.18
C TYR A 961 40.75 -17.49 -10.66
N ASN A 962 40.31 -18.72 -10.88
CA ASN A 962 41.15 -19.82 -11.35
C ASN A 962 40.35 -20.71 -12.31
N ASP A 963 41.01 -21.23 -13.35
CA ASP A 963 40.40 -22.09 -14.38
C ASP A 963 40.34 -23.58 -13.99
N GLY A 964 40.94 -23.97 -12.86
CA GLY A 964 41.07 -25.36 -12.41
C GLY A 964 42.06 -26.20 -13.24
N LEU A 965 42.41 -25.76 -14.45
CA LEU A 965 43.29 -26.45 -15.40
C LEU A 965 44.79 -26.31 -15.06
N GLY A 966 45.10 -25.71 -13.91
CA GLY A 966 46.46 -25.52 -13.41
C GLY A 966 47.17 -24.28 -13.94
N GLY A 967 46.43 -23.29 -14.46
CA GLY A 967 46.98 -21.98 -14.83
C GLY A 967 47.51 -21.19 -13.63
N GLY A 968 46.93 -21.42 -12.45
CA GLY A 968 47.20 -20.67 -11.23
C GLY A 968 46.28 -19.45 -11.08
N ASP A 969 46.20 -18.92 -9.87
CA ASP A 969 45.26 -17.85 -9.51
C ASP A 969 45.56 -16.56 -10.28
N GLN A 970 44.51 -15.96 -10.85
CA GLN A 970 44.54 -14.70 -11.58
C GLN A 970 43.70 -13.67 -10.82
N SER A 971 44.10 -12.40 -10.82
CA SER A 971 43.42 -11.36 -10.03
C SER A 971 42.97 -10.17 -10.88
N ILE A 972 41.81 -9.62 -10.52
CA ILE A 972 41.25 -8.38 -11.04
C ILE A 972 41.17 -7.40 -9.86
N VAL A 973 41.63 -6.17 -10.06
CA VAL A 973 41.51 -5.10 -9.07
C VAL A 973 40.74 -3.95 -9.69
N TYR A 974 39.65 -3.54 -9.02
CA TYR A 974 38.88 -2.35 -9.34
C TYR A 974 39.22 -1.28 -8.29
N GLU A 975 39.61 -0.07 -8.69
CA GLU A 975 39.97 0.99 -7.75
C GLU A 975 39.66 2.39 -8.27
N SER A 976 39.39 3.31 -7.34
CA SER A 976 39.03 4.70 -7.64
C SER A 976 40.10 5.41 -8.49
N GLY A 977 39.68 6.00 -9.62
CA GLY A 977 40.58 6.66 -10.57
C GLY A 977 41.27 5.71 -11.56
N GLY A 978 40.90 4.42 -11.56
CA GLY A 978 41.30 3.45 -12.59
C GLY A 978 40.64 3.69 -13.95
N VAL A 979 40.87 2.75 -14.87
CA VAL A 979 40.21 2.71 -16.19
C VAL A 979 39.17 1.58 -16.33
N ASN A 980 39.08 0.71 -15.32
CA ASN A 980 38.14 -0.40 -15.25
C ASN A 980 37.24 -0.18 -14.02
N TYR A 981 35.92 -0.19 -14.22
CA TYR A 981 34.93 -0.06 -13.16
C TYR A 981 34.01 -1.29 -13.16
N PRO A 982 33.56 -1.80 -12.00
CA PRO A 982 32.71 -2.99 -11.91
C PRO A 982 31.27 -2.58 -12.22
N GLN A 983 30.90 -2.65 -13.49
CA GLN A 983 29.63 -2.15 -14.03
C GLN A 983 28.65 -3.30 -14.39
N PRO A 984 27.33 -3.13 -14.15
CA PRO A 984 26.32 -4.12 -14.53
C PRO A 984 26.39 -4.46 -16.03
N GLY A 985 26.16 -5.74 -16.39
CA GLY A 985 26.10 -6.19 -17.78
C GLY A 985 27.39 -6.04 -18.59
N THR A 986 28.52 -5.71 -17.95
CA THR A 986 29.83 -5.57 -18.61
C THR A 986 31.02 -6.05 -17.78
N SER A 987 30.90 -6.19 -16.46
CA SER A 987 31.90 -6.79 -15.58
C SER A 987 31.35 -8.03 -14.86
N PRO A 988 32.20 -9.03 -14.50
CA PRO A 988 31.76 -10.23 -13.78
C PRO A 988 31.19 -9.95 -12.37
N ILE A 989 31.48 -8.77 -11.82
CA ILE A 989 30.78 -8.20 -10.67
C ILE A 989 30.38 -6.75 -10.97
N TRP A 990 29.36 -6.28 -10.27
CA TRP A 990 29.14 -4.86 -10.03
C TRP A 990 29.03 -4.55 -8.54
N VAL A 991 29.31 -3.29 -8.20
CA VAL A 991 29.18 -2.79 -6.83
C VAL A 991 28.36 -1.51 -6.85
N SER A 992 27.60 -1.27 -5.78
CA SER A 992 27.12 0.06 -5.45
C SER A 992 27.46 0.42 -4.00
N PHE A 993 27.68 1.70 -3.76
CA PHE A 993 27.99 2.26 -2.45
C PHE A 993 26.85 3.18 -1.99
N GLN A 994 26.51 3.14 -0.71
CA GLN A 994 25.58 4.10 -0.11
C GLN A 994 26.26 4.77 1.08
N THR A 995 26.09 6.08 1.19
CA THR A 995 26.59 6.88 2.31
C THR A 995 25.45 7.43 3.15
N GLY A 996 25.77 7.80 4.38
CA GLY A 996 24.84 8.46 5.29
C GLY A 996 25.55 9.06 6.50
N TRP A 997 24.83 9.87 7.27
CA TRP A 997 25.33 10.52 8.48
C TRP A 997 24.61 9.99 9.73
N SER A 998 25.30 9.97 10.87
CA SER A 998 24.71 9.57 12.15
C SER A 998 25.34 10.27 13.34
N ALA A 999 24.61 10.28 14.47
CA ALA A 999 25.20 10.56 15.76
C ALA A 999 26.24 9.47 16.15
N PRO A 1000 27.37 9.82 16.81
CA PRO A 1000 28.31 8.85 17.34
C PRO A 1000 27.65 7.81 18.26
N GLY A 1001 27.93 6.53 18.00
CA GLY A 1001 27.32 5.40 18.71
C GLY A 1001 26.03 4.85 18.08
N SER A 1002 25.50 5.45 17.01
CA SER A 1002 24.44 4.83 16.20
C SER A 1002 24.98 3.66 15.36
N SER A 1003 24.13 2.67 15.11
CA SER A 1003 24.36 1.55 14.17
C SER A 1003 23.85 1.82 12.75
N THR A 1004 23.04 2.86 12.56
CA THR A 1004 22.46 3.27 11.27
C THR A 1004 22.54 4.79 11.07
N PRO A 1005 22.52 5.28 9.81
CA PRO A 1005 22.36 6.70 9.53
C PRO A 1005 20.92 7.18 9.80
N ASP A 1006 20.75 8.51 9.85
CA ASP A 1006 19.43 9.14 9.83
C ASP A 1006 18.87 9.09 8.39
N ASP A 1007 17.61 8.68 8.20
CA ASP A 1007 17.03 8.44 6.86
C ASP A 1007 17.14 9.65 5.91
N ILE A 1008 17.01 10.86 6.47
CA ILE A 1008 17.12 12.14 5.73
C ILE A 1008 18.53 12.46 5.22
N SER A 1009 19.54 11.66 5.59
CA SER A 1009 20.95 11.80 5.21
C SER A 1009 21.44 10.72 4.25
N LEU A 1010 20.60 9.72 3.94
CA LEU A 1010 20.93 8.65 3.00
C LEU A 1010 21.13 9.20 1.59
N SER A 1011 22.22 8.80 0.93
CA SER A 1011 22.37 8.97 -0.51
C SER A 1011 21.46 7.98 -1.27
N ASP A 1012 21.12 8.28 -2.52
CA ASP A 1012 20.84 7.20 -3.50
C ASP A 1012 22.12 6.33 -3.64
N TRP A 1013 22.02 5.09 -4.13
CA TRP A 1013 23.19 4.24 -4.30
C TRP A 1013 24.06 4.68 -5.49
N ILE A 1014 25.38 4.55 -5.35
CA ILE A 1014 26.36 5.04 -6.31
C ILE A 1014 27.09 3.83 -6.93
N ILE A 1015 26.88 3.58 -8.22
CA ILE A 1015 27.65 2.59 -9.00
C ILE A 1015 28.85 3.30 -9.63
N PRO A 1016 30.11 2.89 -9.37
CA PRO A 1016 31.27 3.57 -9.93
C PRO A 1016 31.30 3.58 -11.47
N GLY A 1017 31.63 4.74 -12.03
CA GLY A 1017 31.63 4.96 -13.49
C GLY A 1017 30.24 5.07 -14.13
N GLN A 1018 29.15 4.98 -13.36
CA GLN A 1018 27.77 5.21 -13.80
C GLN A 1018 27.25 6.53 -13.23
N GLY A 1019 27.64 7.65 -13.87
CA GLY A 1019 27.33 9.00 -13.37
C GLY A 1019 27.74 10.11 -14.35
N SER A 1020 27.56 11.36 -13.93
CA SER A 1020 28.11 12.53 -14.63
C SER A 1020 29.62 12.67 -14.43
N THR A 1021 30.16 12.12 -13.35
CA THR A 1021 31.58 11.91 -13.10
C THR A 1021 31.91 10.41 -13.20
N THR A 1022 33.02 10.07 -13.86
CA THR A 1022 33.27 8.67 -14.25
C THR A 1022 34.08 7.87 -13.23
N ASP A 1023 34.28 8.36 -12.00
CA ASP A 1023 35.12 7.69 -10.99
C ASP A 1023 34.35 7.11 -9.78
N GLY A 1024 33.10 7.55 -9.55
CA GLY A 1024 32.26 7.15 -8.41
C GLY A 1024 32.69 7.77 -7.07
N LEU A 1025 33.96 8.14 -6.92
CA LEU A 1025 34.49 8.78 -5.73
C LEU A 1025 34.03 10.24 -5.62
N SER A 1026 33.82 10.90 -6.76
CA SER A 1026 33.24 12.25 -6.84
C SER A 1026 31.79 12.25 -6.33
N GLU A 1027 30.98 11.27 -6.75
CA GLU A 1027 29.61 11.06 -6.27
C GLU A 1027 29.55 10.77 -4.76
N ILE A 1028 30.44 9.89 -4.24
CA ILE A 1028 30.51 9.56 -2.81
C ILE A 1028 30.77 10.81 -1.96
N ARG A 1029 31.67 11.70 -2.42
CA ARG A 1029 31.94 13.00 -1.77
C ARG A 1029 30.82 14.03 -1.90
N GLY A 1030 29.80 13.76 -2.71
CA GLY A 1030 28.64 14.66 -2.87
C GLY A 1030 27.75 14.77 -1.63
N THR A 1031 27.99 13.97 -0.59
CA THR A 1031 27.18 13.93 0.64
C THR A 1031 28.05 13.98 1.90
N LEU A 1032 27.61 14.70 2.93
CA LEU A 1032 28.26 14.65 4.25
C LEU A 1032 28.09 13.26 4.85
N SER A 1033 29.16 12.49 4.83
CA SER A 1033 29.16 11.09 5.21
C SER A 1033 29.78 10.91 6.59
N ARG A 1034 29.21 10.04 7.43
CA ARG A 1034 29.89 9.43 8.59
C ARG A 1034 29.96 7.90 8.46
N MET A 1035 29.08 7.31 7.66
CA MET A 1035 28.95 5.88 7.46
C MET A 1035 28.90 5.56 5.96
N ILE A 1036 29.34 4.36 5.60
CA ILE A 1036 29.23 3.81 4.24
C ILE A 1036 28.81 2.35 4.32
N ARG A 1037 28.09 1.87 3.31
CA ARG A 1037 27.89 0.44 3.05
C ARG A 1037 28.01 0.15 1.55
N PHE A 1038 28.17 -1.11 1.20
CA PHE A 1038 28.16 -1.60 -0.17
C PHE A 1038 27.10 -2.69 -0.39
N ASN A 1039 26.56 -2.72 -1.60
CA ASN A 1039 25.95 -3.88 -2.22
C ASN A 1039 26.95 -4.42 -3.25
N LEU A 1040 27.25 -5.72 -3.21
CA LEU A 1040 28.14 -6.39 -4.16
C LEU A 1040 27.39 -7.52 -4.83
N VAL A 1041 27.44 -7.58 -6.15
CA VAL A 1041 26.62 -8.49 -6.96
C VAL A 1041 27.47 -9.17 -8.03
N PHE A 1042 27.34 -10.49 -8.13
CA PHE A 1042 27.95 -11.34 -9.15
C PHE A 1042 27.02 -11.42 -10.38
N ASP A 1043 27.57 -11.14 -11.56
CA ASP A 1043 26.85 -11.19 -12.83
C ASP A 1043 27.11 -12.58 -13.47
N HIS A 1044 26.22 -13.54 -13.23
CA HIS A 1044 26.51 -14.95 -13.52
C HIS A 1044 26.64 -15.25 -15.01
N ASP A 1045 26.00 -14.47 -15.88
CA ASP A 1045 26.08 -14.67 -17.32
C ASP A 1045 27.45 -14.21 -17.85
N ILE A 1046 28.00 -13.14 -17.29
CA ILE A 1046 29.36 -12.68 -17.61
C ILE A 1046 30.42 -13.58 -16.99
N ILE A 1047 30.25 -14.03 -15.74
CA ILE A 1047 31.17 -15.01 -15.15
C ILE A 1047 31.10 -16.31 -15.96
N ALA A 1048 29.91 -16.79 -16.38
CA ALA A 1048 29.71 -17.95 -17.27
C ALA A 1048 30.42 -17.80 -18.63
N GLY A 1049 30.60 -16.58 -19.12
CA GLY A 1049 31.40 -16.25 -20.31
C GLY A 1049 32.93 -16.34 -20.13
N LEU A 1050 33.43 -16.37 -18.88
CA LEU A 1050 34.85 -16.55 -18.58
C LEU A 1050 35.30 -18.00 -18.83
N PRO A 1051 36.59 -18.25 -19.16
CA PRO A 1051 37.11 -19.58 -19.48
C PRO A 1051 37.37 -20.45 -18.23
N LEU A 1052 36.42 -20.50 -17.29
CA LEU A 1052 36.54 -21.20 -16.00
C LEU A 1052 35.83 -22.57 -16.02
N TRP A 1053 34.75 -22.69 -16.79
CA TRP A 1053 33.71 -23.71 -16.62
C TRP A 1053 34.00 -25.04 -17.32
N SER A 1054 35.13 -25.64 -16.96
CA SER A 1054 35.52 -26.98 -17.44
C SER A 1054 36.09 -27.90 -16.36
N ASP A 1055 36.29 -27.39 -15.13
CA ASP A 1055 36.78 -28.17 -13.99
C ASP A 1055 36.05 -27.76 -12.69
N PRO A 1056 35.62 -28.70 -11.82
CA PRO A 1056 34.96 -28.39 -10.55
C PRO A 1056 35.81 -27.64 -9.50
N SER A 1057 37.12 -27.45 -9.76
CA SER A 1057 38.00 -26.63 -8.91
C SER A 1057 38.18 -25.19 -9.40
N ALA A 1058 37.52 -24.81 -10.49
CA ALA A 1058 37.45 -23.44 -10.97
C ALA A 1058 36.56 -22.56 -10.06
N PHE A 1059 36.91 -21.29 -9.91
CA PHE A 1059 36.14 -20.34 -9.10
C PHE A 1059 36.32 -18.90 -9.60
N PHE A 1060 35.35 -18.04 -9.25
CA PHE A 1060 35.47 -16.59 -9.27
C PHE A 1060 35.06 -16.06 -7.89
N ARG A 1061 35.86 -15.14 -7.33
CA ARG A 1061 35.81 -14.71 -5.94
C ARG A 1061 36.10 -13.23 -5.77
N VAL A 1062 35.51 -12.61 -4.75
CA VAL A 1062 35.93 -11.31 -4.20
C VAL A 1062 36.63 -11.53 -2.87
N ASP A 1063 37.91 -11.16 -2.80
CA ASP A 1063 38.76 -11.38 -1.63
C ASP A 1063 38.67 -10.26 -0.60
N GLU A 1064 38.50 -9.00 -1.06
CA GLU A 1064 38.47 -7.82 -0.20
C GLU A 1064 37.67 -6.66 -0.84
N VAL A 1065 36.88 -5.94 -0.02
CA VAL A 1065 36.36 -4.60 -0.31
C VAL A 1065 36.98 -3.60 0.68
N HIS A 1066 37.66 -2.59 0.16
CA HIS A 1066 38.45 -1.61 0.94
C HIS A 1066 38.04 -0.16 0.63
N PHE A 1067 38.01 0.67 1.67
CA PHE A 1067 37.74 2.11 1.59
C PHE A 1067 38.80 2.90 2.35
N ASP A 1068 39.52 3.80 1.68
CA ASP A 1068 40.43 4.75 2.31
C ASP A 1068 39.69 6.06 2.62
N TRP A 1069 39.84 6.63 3.81
CA TRP A 1069 39.15 7.86 4.22
C TRP A 1069 40.01 8.80 5.08
N VAL A 1070 39.61 10.06 5.13
CA VAL A 1070 40.12 11.11 6.00
C VAL A 1070 38.96 11.57 6.88
N GLY A 1071 39.05 11.32 8.19
CA GLY A 1071 37.96 11.57 9.14
C GLY A 1071 38.24 12.77 10.04
N GLU A 1072 37.19 13.51 10.39
CA GLU A 1072 37.22 14.75 11.20
C GLU A 1072 36.86 14.55 12.68
#